data_AF-A0A914C586-F1
#
_entry.id   AF-A0A914C586-F1
#
_cell.length_a   1.000
_cell.length_b   1.000
_cell.length_c   1.000
_cell.angle_alpha   90.00
_cell.angle_beta   90.00
_cell.angle_gamma   90.00
#
_symmetry.space_group_name_H-M   'P 1'
#
loop_
_entity.id
_entity.type
_entity.pdbx_description
1 polymer ?
#
loop_
_entity_poly.entity_id
_entity_poly.type
_entity_poly.pdbx_seq_one_letter_code
_entity_poly.pdbx_strand_id
1 'polypeptide(L)'
;MLRKSLLITHFLLIFVQELHAQGSLNFPDEKYFQNIQQLTFTGRNTFPSFNDYGNQIVFTAREGAYGTSCNQVYRFNLQDIQELPARVSTMIGIAESPVFWPATDYATFESNFHYVVPFNTTDYSAVITCPTPVCKSLNVSNDQKLKDYCTKFGPVKDIVPNTDIFVVNKYGNIINQTTPLAGHPNDGHYRGEPAISPDGKTLVVSRYMYHLNSTALYKRDASDASAPFTLLTTNMVGYYGGPSFSLDGKSIVFHGYNPNDTANTLMTTDQFVDMMNYGIIPLGQLQLYSINLDGTNLQKLTNDTFSNAFPRFIPNTSKIVYTSRVNGTNGWSFSVLKTLDLSSNATEIISTVNGTVSTIHAAFNSNGSKIVFASDRNSGGLEAYQLFIADVNWNGKTSSDFQPIHTKEDKEEIKWQDIKTDSYDGVVHFPGEVHLQNVKQLTFGGENAEGYFSFDDQKLTLQATGYGTTCDQIYQLDLRKDPRTQTLHRMSTGLGVCTCSYFFDNNRYALYAGTFASVKINTSSITDASCPYKTCSDANPNLKNDTTLQQLCNTSYTWDIYPEFDIYKINEYGNIIQRLTNSPGYDAEGVISPDGSLIAFTSMRHGDLDLYIMNSDGTNVRQITNVTGYDGGSFFSPDGKRLIFRASRPNTTEEIEKYKKLLSYNLVAPTQMELFVVNIDGTNMRQITHLGGANWAPYYLSDNKRVIFSSDHASTAGFGAFDLWLVKDDGTGLEQVTFDKIYFDSFPMMNYAGTKLFYSYLSCSDSCIYECFYFSCSDNCI
;
A
#
# COMPACT_ATOMS: atom_id res chain seq x y z
N MET A 1 -35.50 13.91 -19.73
CA MET A 1 -34.20 14.55 -20.07
C MET A 1 -33.12 14.40 -18.99
N LEU A 2 -33.38 13.84 -17.80
CA LEU A 2 -32.40 13.68 -16.71
C LEU A 2 -31.65 12.32 -16.66
N ARG A 3 -31.81 11.43 -17.65
CA ARG A 3 -31.07 10.15 -17.73
C ARG A 3 -29.94 10.12 -18.78
N LYS A 4 -29.73 11.22 -19.52
CA LYS A 4 -28.66 11.31 -20.55
C LYS A 4 -27.41 12.07 -20.09
N SER A 5 -27.40 12.67 -18.91
CA SER A 5 -26.26 13.46 -18.43
C SER A 5 -25.24 12.67 -17.59
N LEU A 6 -25.54 11.44 -17.18
CA LEU A 6 -24.59 10.57 -16.45
C LEU A 6 -23.73 9.69 -17.36
N LEU A 7 -24.17 9.41 -18.59
CA LEU A 7 -23.38 8.61 -19.54
C LEU A 7 -22.26 9.41 -20.22
N ILE A 8 -22.37 10.73 -20.29
CA ILE A 8 -21.39 11.58 -21.01
C ILE A 8 -20.12 11.81 -20.16
N THR A 9 -20.21 11.81 -18.83
CA THR A 9 -19.04 11.90 -17.94
C THR A 9 -18.29 10.57 -17.81
N HIS A 10 -18.95 9.42 -18.00
CA HIS A 10 -18.30 8.11 -18.00
C HIS A 10 -17.59 7.80 -19.33
N PHE A 11 -18.13 8.24 -20.47
CA PHE A 11 -17.48 8.06 -21.77
C PHE A 11 -16.23 8.94 -21.97
N LEU A 12 -16.14 10.09 -21.31
CA LEU A 12 -14.92 10.92 -21.34
C LEU A 12 -13.77 10.33 -20.53
N LEU A 13 -14.02 9.52 -19.49
CA LEU A 13 -12.95 8.80 -18.79
C LEU A 13 -12.37 7.64 -19.63
N ILE A 14 -13.22 6.95 -20.39
CA ILE A 14 -12.82 5.84 -21.26
C ILE A 14 -11.93 6.34 -22.41
N PHE A 15 -12.21 7.53 -22.95
CA PHE A 15 -11.38 8.13 -24.01
C PHE A 15 -10.03 8.68 -23.53
N VAL A 16 -9.84 8.93 -22.23
CA VAL A 16 -8.55 9.40 -21.69
C VAL A 16 -7.59 8.24 -21.39
N GLN A 17 -8.10 7.04 -21.11
CA GLN A 17 -7.26 5.83 -20.99
C GLN A 17 -6.78 5.29 -22.35
N GLU A 18 -7.49 5.54 -23.45
CA GLU A 18 -7.02 5.19 -24.81
C GLU A 18 -6.12 6.26 -25.45
N LEU A 19 -5.99 7.45 -24.84
CA LEU A 19 -5.04 8.49 -25.23
C LEU A 19 -3.78 8.42 -24.36
N HIS A 20 -3.09 7.28 -24.37
CA HIS A 20 -1.66 7.20 -24.02
C HIS A 20 -0.81 7.86 -25.12
N ALA A 21 -1.11 9.12 -25.42
CA ALA A 21 -0.36 9.90 -26.39
C ALA A 21 1.05 10.15 -25.83
N GLN A 22 2.00 9.33 -26.27
CA GLN A 22 3.46 9.44 -26.12
C GLN A 22 4.03 10.73 -26.77
N GLY A 23 3.28 11.81 -26.84
CA GLY A 23 3.78 13.09 -27.31
C GLY A 23 4.42 13.83 -26.14
N SER A 24 5.67 14.27 -26.28
CA SER A 24 6.19 15.35 -25.43
C SER A 24 5.17 16.48 -25.46
N LEU A 25 4.65 16.87 -24.30
CA LEU A 25 3.78 18.04 -24.24
C LEU A 25 4.68 19.25 -24.52
N ASN A 26 4.47 19.89 -25.68
CA ASN A 26 5.29 21.02 -26.08
C ASN A 26 4.77 22.27 -25.36
N PHE A 27 5.43 22.63 -24.26
CA PHE A 27 5.17 23.86 -23.53
C PHE A 27 6.26 24.88 -23.87
N PRO A 28 6.03 25.77 -24.86
CA PRO A 28 7.06 26.64 -25.41
C PRO A 28 7.61 27.69 -24.42
N ASP A 29 6.97 27.86 -23.27
CA ASP A 29 7.30 28.87 -22.25
C ASP A 29 8.23 28.35 -21.14
N GLU A 30 8.73 27.11 -21.24
CA GLU A 30 9.64 26.53 -20.26
C GLU A 30 11.09 26.78 -20.61
N LYS A 31 11.78 27.60 -19.80
CA LYS A 31 13.14 28.07 -20.10
C LYS A 31 14.20 26.97 -20.01
N TYR A 32 14.06 26.08 -19.03
CA TYR A 32 15.09 25.07 -18.70
C TYR A 32 14.57 23.63 -18.76
N PHE A 33 13.26 23.43 -18.97
CA PHE A 33 12.65 22.10 -18.95
C PHE A 33 12.39 21.60 -20.37
N GLN A 34 12.88 20.39 -20.66
CA GLN A 34 12.72 19.71 -21.93
C GLN A 34 12.01 18.37 -21.72
N ASN A 35 11.42 17.82 -22.78
CA ASN A 35 10.78 16.51 -22.76
C ASN A 35 9.78 16.32 -21.61
N ILE A 36 8.94 17.33 -21.37
CA ILE A 36 7.98 17.31 -20.25
C ILE A 36 6.96 16.20 -20.48
N GLN A 37 6.82 15.34 -19.48
CA GLN A 37 5.89 14.22 -19.44
C GLN A 37 4.99 14.33 -18.21
N GLN A 38 3.69 14.10 -18.40
CA GLN A 38 2.74 13.98 -17.31
C GLN A 38 2.77 12.55 -16.76
N LEU A 39 2.95 12.40 -15.45
CA LEU A 39 3.03 11.11 -14.77
C LEU A 39 1.69 10.68 -14.15
N THR A 40 0.88 11.62 -13.69
CA THR A 40 -0.42 11.33 -13.06
C THR A 40 -1.56 11.99 -13.83
N PHE A 41 -2.71 11.32 -13.90
CA PHE A 41 -3.88 11.77 -14.66
C PHE A 41 -5.15 11.87 -13.79
N THR A 42 -4.99 11.84 -12.47
CA THR A 42 -6.08 11.73 -11.53
C THR A 42 -5.67 12.23 -10.14
N GLY A 43 -6.67 12.62 -9.35
CA GLY A 43 -6.50 13.05 -7.98
C GLY A 43 -5.72 14.36 -7.85
N ARG A 44 -5.27 14.64 -6.62
CA ARG A 44 -4.40 15.76 -6.27
C ARG A 44 -3.09 15.20 -5.79
N ASN A 45 -1.98 15.57 -6.41
CA ASN A 45 -0.66 14.97 -6.19
C ASN A 45 0.34 16.06 -5.79
N THR A 46 1.08 15.83 -4.70
CA THR A 46 2.01 16.81 -4.09
C THR A 46 3.23 16.10 -3.50
N PHE A 47 4.22 16.89 -3.06
CA PHE A 47 5.43 16.40 -2.39
C PHE A 47 6.17 15.25 -3.12
N PRO A 48 6.43 15.36 -4.43
CA PRO A 48 7.22 14.34 -5.10
C PRO A 48 8.68 14.40 -4.62
N SER A 49 9.32 13.24 -4.50
CA SER A 49 10.73 13.10 -4.16
C SER A 49 11.34 11.94 -4.95
N PHE A 50 12.58 12.10 -5.42
CA PHE A 50 13.33 11.05 -6.10
C PHE A 50 14.09 10.18 -5.11
N ASN A 51 14.29 8.92 -5.46
CA ASN A 51 15.38 8.16 -4.87
C ASN A 51 16.73 8.59 -5.49
N ASP A 52 17.83 8.25 -4.83
CA ASP A 52 19.16 8.65 -5.28
C ASP A 52 19.55 8.09 -6.65
N TYR A 53 18.91 7.01 -7.07
CA TYR A 53 19.10 6.37 -8.37
C TYR A 53 18.32 7.08 -9.51
N GLY A 54 17.38 7.96 -9.17
CA GLY A 54 16.57 8.69 -10.14
C GLY A 54 15.59 7.83 -10.96
N ASN A 55 15.31 6.60 -10.52
CA ASN A 55 14.43 5.66 -11.21
C ASN A 55 13.08 5.45 -10.49
N GLN A 56 12.90 6.00 -9.30
CA GLN A 56 11.63 5.97 -8.58
C GLN A 56 11.31 7.36 -8.00
N ILE A 57 10.02 7.62 -7.86
CA ILE A 57 9.51 8.74 -7.07
C ILE A 57 8.55 8.25 -6.00
N VAL A 58 8.53 8.95 -4.86
CA VAL A 58 7.45 8.87 -3.87
C VAL A 58 6.74 10.21 -3.81
N PHE A 59 5.43 10.18 -3.57
CA PHE A 59 4.61 11.38 -3.56
C PHE A 59 3.36 11.19 -2.70
N THR A 60 2.73 12.30 -2.35
CA THR A 60 1.44 12.33 -1.67
C THR A 60 0.31 12.46 -2.67
N ALA A 61 -0.77 11.70 -2.50
CA ALA A 61 -1.97 11.86 -3.31
C ALA A 61 -3.28 11.62 -2.54
N ARG A 62 -4.37 12.21 -3.06
CA ARG A 62 -5.75 12.02 -2.60
C ARG A 62 -6.77 12.28 -3.72
N GLU A 63 -8.04 11.96 -3.46
CA GLU A 63 -9.19 12.24 -4.33
C GLU A 63 -9.06 11.59 -5.73
N GLY A 64 -9.99 11.89 -6.65
CA GLY A 64 -10.03 11.25 -7.97
C GLY A 64 -10.15 9.72 -7.89
N ALA A 65 -9.50 9.02 -8.83
CA ALA A 65 -9.46 7.56 -8.89
C ALA A 65 -8.80 6.89 -7.67
N TYR A 66 -7.96 7.60 -6.90
CA TYR A 66 -7.42 7.06 -5.65
C TYR A 66 -8.55 6.77 -4.65
N GLY A 67 -9.64 7.55 -4.67
CA GLY A 67 -10.82 7.30 -3.85
C GLY A 67 -10.68 7.66 -2.36
N THR A 68 -9.64 8.40 -1.98
CA THR A 68 -9.39 8.80 -0.58
C THR A 68 -9.74 10.28 -0.36
N SER A 69 -10.29 10.64 0.80
CA SER A 69 -10.60 12.04 1.13
C SER A 69 -9.43 12.79 1.79
N CYS A 70 -8.42 12.05 2.26
CA CYS A 70 -7.21 12.55 2.89
C CYS A 70 -5.94 12.04 2.17
N ASN A 71 -4.81 12.68 2.46
CA ASN A 71 -3.52 12.38 1.88
C ASN A 71 -3.08 10.95 2.20
N GLN A 72 -2.60 10.25 1.17
CA GLN A 72 -1.92 8.95 1.24
C GLN A 72 -0.59 9.03 0.49
N VAL A 73 0.31 8.09 0.75
CA VAL A 73 1.63 8.07 0.11
C VAL A 73 1.70 6.95 -0.91
N TYR A 74 2.19 7.29 -2.10
CA TYR A 74 2.36 6.40 -3.23
C TYR A 74 3.79 6.45 -3.74
N ARG A 75 4.20 5.37 -4.40
CA ARG A 75 5.44 5.25 -5.14
C ARG A 75 5.15 5.01 -6.60
N PHE A 76 5.95 5.58 -7.48
CA PHE A 76 5.90 5.38 -8.92
C PHE A 76 7.26 4.96 -9.47
N ASN A 77 7.26 3.99 -10.36
CA ASN A 77 8.46 3.51 -11.04
C ASN A 77 8.65 4.25 -12.37
N LEU A 78 9.75 4.99 -12.52
CA LEU A 78 10.01 5.77 -13.73
C LEU A 78 10.51 4.93 -14.90
N GLN A 79 10.89 3.67 -14.67
CA GLN A 79 11.24 2.74 -15.75
C GLN A 79 10.00 2.18 -16.44
N ASP A 80 8.83 2.31 -15.82
CA ASP A 80 7.56 1.88 -16.38
C ASP A 80 6.45 2.89 -16.06
N ILE A 81 6.41 3.96 -16.86
CA ILE A 81 5.45 5.06 -16.69
C ILE A 81 3.99 4.67 -16.95
N GLN A 82 3.73 3.43 -17.41
CA GLN A 82 2.38 2.89 -17.60
C GLN A 82 1.87 2.18 -16.34
N GLU A 83 2.75 1.92 -15.38
CA GLU A 83 2.41 1.29 -14.12
C GLU A 83 1.59 2.22 -13.23
N LEU A 84 0.52 1.69 -12.62
CA LEU A 84 -0.23 2.44 -11.62
C LEU A 84 0.65 2.71 -10.40
N PRO A 85 0.59 3.92 -9.80
CA PRO A 85 1.26 4.19 -8.54
C PRO A 85 0.89 3.18 -7.45
N ALA A 86 1.90 2.58 -6.82
CA ALA A 86 1.72 1.64 -5.72
C ALA A 86 1.57 2.40 -4.40
N ARG A 87 0.51 2.15 -3.62
CA ARG A 87 0.38 2.74 -2.29
C ARG A 87 1.44 2.16 -1.36
N VAL A 88 2.13 3.02 -0.62
CA VAL A 88 3.09 2.62 0.41
C VAL A 88 2.64 2.97 1.83
N SER A 89 1.65 3.86 2.00
CA SER A 89 0.99 4.06 3.28
C SER A 89 0.02 2.91 3.63
N THR A 90 -0.45 2.88 4.87
CA THR A 90 -1.38 1.86 5.39
C THR A 90 -2.84 2.09 4.97
N MET A 91 -3.14 3.19 4.28
CA MET A 91 -4.49 3.72 4.00
C MET A 91 -5.24 4.24 5.23
N ILE A 92 -4.87 3.84 6.44
CA ILE A 92 -5.45 4.32 7.69
C ILE A 92 -4.76 5.62 8.08
N GLY A 93 -5.52 6.61 8.54
CA GLY A 93 -4.98 7.92 8.88
C GLY A 93 -4.55 8.73 7.67
N ILE A 94 -4.00 9.91 7.94
CA ILE A 94 -3.35 10.75 6.95
C ILE A 94 -1.91 10.25 6.79
N ALA A 95 -1.39 10.22 5.57
CA ALA A 95 0.03 10.02 5.31
C ALA A 95 0.55 11.03 4.27
N GLU A 96 1.63 11.74 4.56
CA GLU A 96 2.11 12.83 3.70
C GLU A 96 3.61 13.12 3.77
N SER A 97 4.06 13.98 2.85
CA SER A 97 5.43 14.52 2.76
C SER A 97 6.52 13.45 2.70
N PRO A 98 6.45 12.49 1.77
CA PRO A 98 7.41 11.40 1.71
C PRO A 98 8.79 11.86 1.21
N VAL A 99 9.85 11.24 1.74
CA VAL A 99 11.23 11.40 1.27
C VAL A 99 11.95 10.05 1.29
N PHE A 100 12.80 9.80 0.30
CA PHE A 100 13.66 8.61 0.29
C PHE A 100 14.84 8.76 1.26
N TRP A 101 15.27 7.61 1.79
CA TRP A 101 16.53 7.48 2.50
C TRP A 101 17.68 7.34 1.49
N PRO A 102 18.78 8.09 1.66
CA PRO A 102 19.90 8.07 0.71
C PRO A 102 20.45 6.66 0.49
N ALA A 103 20.84 6.36 -0.75
CA ALA A 103 21.38 5.09 -1.21
C ALA A 103 20.53 3.84 -0.88
N THR A 104 19.25 3.99 -0.54
CA THR A 104 18.33 2.87 -0.27
C THR A 104 17.05 2.96 -1.10
N ASP A 105 16.21 1.92 -1.03
CA ASP A 105 14.82 1.96 -1.51
C ASP A 105 13.81 2.22 -0.37
N TYR A 106 14.27 2.72 0.77
CA TYR A 106 13.40 3.04 1.90
C TYR A 106 12.87 4.46 1.77
N ALA A 107 11.63 4.66 2.17
CA ALA A 107 11.01 5.97 2.23
C ALA A 107 10.51 6.23 3.64
N THR A 108 10.49 7.50 4.03
CA THR A 108 9.84 7.94 5.25
C THR A 108 8.78 8.96 4.96
N PHE A 109 7.72 8.95 5.76
CA PHE A 109 6.62 9.88 5.67
C PHE A 109 6.00 10.09 7.05
N GLU A 110 5.26 11.18 7.18
CA GLU A 110 4.44 11.45 8.35
C GLU A 110 3.12 10.68 8.26
N SER A 111 2.65 10.12 9.37
CA SER A 111 1.29 9.59 9.48
C SER A 111 0.73 9.60 10.89
N ASN A 112 -0.59 9.54 11.05
CA ASN A 112 -1.25 9.34 12.35
C ASN A 112 -2.05 8.04 12.44
N PHE A 113 -1.79 7.06 11.57
CA PHE A 113 -2.64 5.85 11.45
C PHE A 113 -2.87 5.11 12.77
N HIS A 114 -1.88 5.12 13.67
CA HIS A 114 -1.90 4.40 14.94
C HIS A 114 -2.80 5.06 16.00
N TYR A 115 -3.32 6.26 15.73
CA TYR A 115 -4.34 6.95 16.52
C TYR A 115 -5.72 6.94 15.87
N VAL A 116 -5.86 6.37 14.67
CA VAL A 116 -7.12 6.33 13.94
C VAL A 116 -7.80 5.00 14.15
N VAL A 117 -9.08 5.06 14.52
CA VAL A 117 -9.96 3.89 14.55
C VAL A 117 -10.64 3.80 13.18
N PRO A 118 -10.36 2.78 12.35
CA PRO A 118 -10.75 2.76 10.94
C PRO A 118 -12.24 2.57 10.65
N PHE A 119 -13.12 2.51 11.66
CA PHE A 119 -14.56 2.20 11.48
C PHE A 119 -15.48 3.08 12.31
N ASN A 120 -16.67 3.32 11.77
CA ASN A 120 -17.76 3.99 12.45
C ASN A 120 -18.44 3.05 13.46
N THR A 121 -18.82 3.56 14.63
CA THR A 121 -19.58 2.81 15.65
C THR A 121 -21.07 2.63 15.32
N THR A 122 -21.59 3.36 14.32
CA THR A 122 -23.01 3.39 13.93
C THR A 122 -23.30 2.83 12.54
N ASP A 123 -22.37 2.94 11.59
CA ASP A 123 -22.42 2.28 10.27
C ASP A 123 -21.11 1.53 10.02
N TYR A 124 -21.09 0.27 10.42
CA TYR A 124 -19.89 -0.57 10.34
C TYR A 124 -19.47 -0.94 8.91
N SER A 125 -20.31 -0.68 7.90
CA SER A 125 -19.96 -0.87 6.49
C SER A 125 -19.11 0.28 5.92
N ALA A 126 -19.26 1.48 6.51
CA ALA A 126 -18.53 2.68 6.15
C ALA A 126 -17.12 2.66 6.78
N VAL A 127 -16.09 2.66 5.93
CA VAL A 127 -14.70 2.69 6.35
C VAL A 127 -14.29 4.15 6.58
N ILE A 128 -13.96 4.50 7.83
CA ILE A 128 -13.43 5.82 8.20
C ILE A 128 -11.92 5.69 8.25
N THR A 129 -11.29 5.61 7.07
CA THR A 129 -9.82 5.59 7.02
C THR A 129 -9.22 6.97 7.24
N CYS A 130 -9.95 8.04 6.94
CA CYS A 130 -9.51 9.42 7.10
C CYS A 130 -10.10 10.03 8.38
N PRO A 131 -9.26 10.57 9.29
CA PRO A 131 -9.74 11.16 10.54
C PRO A 131 -10.53 12.44 10.29
N THR A 132 -11.47 12.72 11.20
CA THR A 132 -12.16 14.01 11.22
C THR A 132 -11.15 15.11 11.57
N PRO A 133 -11.04 16.19 10.77
CA PRO A 133 -10.12 17.27 11.07
C PRO A 133 -10.40 17.88 12.45
N VAL A 134 -9.35 18.30 13.14
CA VAL A 134 -9.40 18.72 14.56
C VAL A 134 -10.56 19.65 14.88
N CYS A 135 -10.71 20.72 14.10
CA CYS A 135 -11.74 21.75 14.32
C CYS A 135 -13.17 21.35 13.88
N LYS A 136 -13.34 20.14 13.34
CA LYS A 136 -14.64 19.50 13.10
C LYS A 136 -14.94 18.38 14.10
N SER A 137 -14.00 18.05 14.99
CA SER A 137 -14.17 16.98 15.97
C SER A 137 -14.96 17.44 17.20
N LEU A 138 -15.74 16.53 17.79
CA LEU A 138 -16.50 16.81 19.03
C LEU A 138 -15.57 17.10 20.23
N ASN A 139 -14.33 16.62 20.20
CA ASN A 139 -13.35 16.79 21.28
C ASN A 139 -12.85 18.24 21.47
N VAL A 140 -13.06 19.12 20.47
CA VAL A 140 -12.76 20.56 20.60
C VAL A 140 -13.53 21.18 21.77
N SER A 141 -14.67 20.61 22.18
CA SER A 141 -15.47 21.15 23.28
C SER A 141 -14.77 21.16 24.65
N ASN A 142 -13.69 20.40 24.84
CA ASN A 142 -13.07 20.21 26.16
C ASN A 142 -11.72 20.91 26.31
N ASP A 143 -11.10 21.36 25.23
CA ASP A 143 -9.83 22.09 25.24
C ASP A 143 -10.08 23.56 24.84
N GLN A 144 -10.05 24.46 25.84
CA GLN A 144 -10.29 25.90 25.61
C GLN A 144 -9.28 26.52 24.66
N LYS A 145 -8.03 26.07 24.76
CA LYS A 145 -6.95 26.49 23.90
C LYS A 145 -7.30 26.12 22.46
N LEU A 146 -7.67 24.86 22.21
CA LEU A 146 -8.11 24.35 20.90
C LEU A 146 -9.35 25.07 20.35
N LYS A 147 -10.32 25.41 21.20
CA LYS A 147 -11.46 26.25 20.82
C LYS A 147 -11.02 27.62 20.34
N ASP A 148 -10.10 28.26 21.04
CA ASP A 148 -9.65 29.60 20.67
C ASP A 148 -8.99 29.57 19.29
N TYR A 149 -8.22 28.52 18.98
CA TYR A 149 -7.67 28.29 17.65
C TYR A 149 -8.74 27.98 16.61
N CYS A 150 -9.68 27.06 16.88
CA CYS A 150 -10.75 26.75 15.93
C CYS A 150 -11.74 27.90 15.74
N THR A 151 -11.92 28.75 16.73
CA THR A 151 -12.69 30.01 16.63
C THR A 151 -11.93 31.03 15.79
N LYS A 152 -10.61 31.09 15.99
CA LYS A 152 -9.75 32.02 15.27
C LYS A 152 -9.54 31.60 13.82
N PHE A 153 -9.32 30.32 13.52
CA PHE A 153 -8.89 29.79 12.22
C PHE A 153 -9.91 28.85 11.56
N GLY A 154 -11.03 28.52 12.20
CA GLY A 154 -12.04 27.66 11.59
C GLY A 154 -11.59 26.21 11.33
N PRO A 155 -12.40 25.43 10.59
CA PRO A 155 -12.12 24.04 10.29
C PRO A 155 -11.02 23.89 9.25
N VAL A 156 -9.81 23.57 9.71
CA VAL A 156 -8.67 23.26 8.85
C VAL A 156 -8.65 21.76 8.49
N LYS A 157 -8.67 21.42 7.20
CA LYS A 157 -8.84 20.09 6.58
C LYS A 157 -7.70 19.12 6.92
N ASP A 158 -6.46 19.61 7.00
CA ASP A 158 -5.27 18.77 7.09
C ASP A 158 -4.55 18.87 8.47
N ILE A 159 -5.21 19.41 9.50
CA ILE A 159 -4.66 19.38 10.86
C ILE A 159 -5.22 18.20 11.61
N VAL A 160 -4.34 17.26 11.94
CA VAL A 160 -4.65 16.07 12.71
C VAL A 160 -3.72 15.94 13.92
N PRO A 161 -4.22 15.46 15.07
CA PRO A 161 -3.38 15.22 16.23
C PRO A 161 -2.48 13.99 15.98
N ASN A 162 -1.37 13.95 16.71
CA ASN A 162 -0.59 12.74 16.96
C ASN A 162 -0.05 12.05 15.70
N THR A 163 0.62 12.81 14.86
CA THR A 163 1.40 12.26 13.74
C THR A 163 2.81 11.88 14.19
N ASP A 164 3.32 10.80 13.60
CA ASP A 164 4.69 10.32 13.74
C ASP A 164 5.33 10.07 12.38
N ILE A 165 6.65 9.87 12.37
CA ILE A 165 7.41 9.57 11.17
C ILE A 165 7.67 8.06 11.07
N PHE A 166 7.19 7.46 9.99
CA PHE A 166 7.30 6.03 9.69
C PHE A 166 8.29 5.79 8.57
N VAL A 167 8.99 4.66 8.64
CA VAL A 167 9.88 4.20 7.58
C VAL A 167 9.26 2.97 6.95
N VAL A 168 9.12 3.00 5.63
CA VAL A 168 8.67 1.87 4.83
C VAL A 168 9.77 1.37 3.94
N ASN A 169 9.77 0.06 3.70
CA ASN A 169 10.56 -0.53 2.65
C ASN A 169 9.92 -0.33 1.26
N LYS A 170 10.58 -0.84 0.23
CA LYS A 170 10.12 -0.68 -1.15
C LYS A 170 8.79 -1.38 -1.48
N TYR A 171 8.26 -2.26 -0.63
CA TYR A 171 6.93 -2.85 -0.84
C TYR A 171 5.83 -2.04 -0.13
N GLY A 172 6.21 -0.98 0.60
CA GLY A 172 5.31 -0.20 1.43
C GLY A 172 5.11 -0.77 2.84
N ASN A 173 5.85 -1.81 3.23
CA ASN A 173 5.76 -2.37 4.58
C ASN A 173 6.53 -1.50 5.57
N ILE A 174 5.87 -1.15 6.67
CA ILE A 174 6.47 -0.37 7.74
C ILE A 174 7.53 -1.25 8.40
N ILE A 175 8.77 -0.78 8.45
CA ILE A 175 9.88 -1.49 9.08
C ILE A 175 10.36 -0.80 10.35
N ASN A 176 10.00 0.47 10.53
CA ASN A 176 10.40 1.23 11.70
C ASN A 176 9.44 2.39 11.96
N GLN A 177 9.29 2.76 13.23
CA GLN A 177 8.70 4.01 13.67
C GLN A 177 9.78 4.81 14.37
N THR A 178 9.97 6.05 13.96
CA THR A 178 10.96 6.91 14.62
C THR A 178 10.45 7.53 15.93
N THR A 179 9.30 7.06 16.44
CA THR A 179 8.64 7.36 17.74
C THR A 179 8.40 8.83 18.10
N PRO A 180 7.35 9.11 18.90
CA PRO A 180 7.00 10.46 19.32
C PRO A 180 8.04 10.97 20.32
N LEU A 181 8.37 12.26 20.23
CA LEU A 181 9.13 13.01 21.24
C LEU A 181 8.61 12.68 22.66
N ALA A 182 9.34 11.83 23.40
CA ALA A 182 9.00 11.46 24.76
C ALA A 182 8.95 12.73 25.65
N GLY A 183 7.82 12.93 26.35
CA GLY A 183 7.67 13.99 27.36
C GLY A 183 6.49 14.94 27.20
N HIS A 184 5.77 14.92 26.07
CA HIS A 184 4.62 15.81 25.88
C HIS A 184 3.42 15.12 25.22
N PRO A 185 2.68 14.27 25.96
CA PRO A 185 1.50 13.55 25.45
C PRO A 185 0.34 14.45 24.99
N ASN A 186 0.42 15.78 25.18
CA ASN A 186 -0.60 16.75 24.80
C ASN A 186 -0.07 17.89 23.89
N ASP A 187 1.22 17.92 23.50
CA ASP A 187 1.81 19.11 22.85
C ASP A 187 2.12 18.87 21.36
N GLY A 188 1.07 18.66 20.59
CA GLY A 188 0.97 19.32 19.29
C GLY A 188 0.32 18.52 18.18
N HIS A 189 -0.31 19.29 17.29
CA HIS A 189 -1.06 18.86 16.13
C HIS A 189 -0.21 19.26 14.93
N TYR A 190 0.14 18.34 14.03
CA TYR A 190 1.38 18.49 13.25
C TYR A 190 1.27 18.26 11.74
N ARG A 191 2.28 18.86 11.08
CA ARG A 191 2.77 18.63 9.72
C ARG A 191 4.30 18.48 9.78
N GLY A 192 4.75 17.28 10.06
CA GLY A 192 6.12 16.79 9.97
C GLY A 192 6.55 16.64 8.53
N GLU A 193 7.27 17.62 7.98
CA GLU A 193 7.90 17.49 6.66
C GLU A 193 9.33 16.95 6.88
N PRO A 194 9.58 15.62 6.79
CA PRO A 194 10.89 15.05 7.05
C PRO A 194 11.89 15.41 5.95
N ALA A 195 13.14 15.58 6.36
CA ALA A 195 14.30 15.61 5.49
C ALA A 195 15.40 14.74 6.09
N ILE A 196 16.14 14.02 5.24
CA ILE A 196 17.25 13.16 5.66
C ILE A 196 18.54 13.71 5.07
N SER A 197 19.61 13.75 5.87
CA SER A 197 20.94 14.18 5.42
C SER A 197 21.48 13.25 4.34
N PRO A 198 22.33 13.73 3.41
CA PRO A 198 22.87 12.91 2.31
C PRO A 198 23.63 11.65 2.76
N ASP A 199 24.16 11.63 3.99
CA ASP A 199 24.83 10.46 4.58
C ASP A 199 23.87 9.49 5.29
N GLY A 200 22.56 9.77 5.30
CA GLY A 200 21.53 8.96 5.93
C GLY A 200 21.53 8.99 7.46
N LYS A 201 22.34 9.83 8.11
CA LYS A 201 22.55 9.81 9.58
C LYS A 201 21.74 10.81 10.36
N THR A 202 21.21 11.86 9.74
CA THR A 202 20.47 12.92 10.43
C THR A 202 19.09 13.10 9.82
N LEU A 203 18.06 12.99 10.66
CA LEU A 203 16.68 13.32 10.33
C LEU A 203 16.37 14.72 10.84
N VAL A 204 15.81 15.59 10.01
CA VAL A 204 15.23 16.87 10.40
C VAL A 204 13.74 16.89 10.11
N VAL A 205 12.93 17.37 11.06
CA VAL A 205 11.47 17.46 10.94
C VAL A 205 10.97 18.83 11.39
N SER A 206 9.95 19.36 10.71
CA SER A 206 9.17 20.52 11.15
C SER A 206 8.04 20.11 12.08
N ARG A 207 7.79 20.86 13.15
CA ARG A 207 6.81 20.47 14.18
C ARG A 207 6.09 21.70 14.76
N TYR A 208 4.80 21.96 14.39
CA TYR A 208 3.79 22.86 15.01
C TYR A 208 3.35 22.63 16.50
N MET A 209 3.97 23.34 17.44
CA MET A 209 3.63 23.28 18.86
C MET A 209 2.43 24.15 19.21
N TYR A 210 1.35 23.50 19.61
CA TYR A 210 0.09 24.16 19.98
C TYR A 210 0.25 25.19 21.10
N HIS A 211 1.01 24.86 22.15
CA HIS A 211 1.20 25.76 23.30
C HIS A 211 2.09 26.97 23.03
N LEU A 212 2.87 26.92 21.96
CA LEU A 212 3.72 28.03 21.53
C LEU A 212 3.14 28.79 20.33
N ASN A 213 2.00 28.33 19.79
CA ASN A 213 1.40 28.85 18.56
C ASN A 213 2.45 29.02 17.43
N SER A 214 3.33 28.01 17.31
CA SER A 214 4.59 28.10 16.56
C SER A 214 5.03 26.70 16.13
N THR A 215 5.54 26.55 14.92
CA THR A 215 6.38 25.39 14.56
C THR A 215 7.81 25.56 15.04
N ALA A 216 8.55 24.47 15.16
CA ALA A 216 10.00 24.45 15.32
C ALA A 216 10.63 23.33 14.48
N LEU A 217 11.94 23.45 14.21
CA LEU A 217 12.72 22.41 13.55
C LEU A 217 13.45 21.57 14.59
N TYR A 218 13.34 20.25 14.47
CA TYR A 218 14.02 19.29 15.30
C TYR A 218 14.94 18.43 14.47
N LYS A 219 16.09 18.07 15.03
CA LYS A 219 17.01 17.09 14.44
C LYS A 219 17.16 15.87 15.34
N ARG A 220 17.52 14.75 14.74
CA ARG A 220 17.80 13.49 15.43
C ARG A 220 18.78 12.65 14.64
N ASP A 221 19.45 11.72 15.31
CA ASP A 221 20.08 10.59 14.63
C ASP A 221 19.00 9.80 13.86
N ALA A 222 19.20 9.61 12.57
CA ALA A 222 18.30 8.83 11.73
C ALA A 222 18.51 7.33 11.95
N SER A 223 19.75 6.90 12.18
CA SER A 223 20.13 5.50 12.35
C SER A 223 19.71 4.89 13.69
N ASP A 224 19.46 5.74 14.70
CA ASP A 224 18.99 5.34 16.02
C ASP A 224 17.57 5.86 16.29
N ALA A 225 16.58 4.97 16.19
CA ALA A 225 15.19 5.31 16.48
C ALA A 225 14.93 5.69 17.95
N SER A 226 15.83 5.32 18.87
CA SER A 226 15.74 5.66 20.29
C SER A 226 16.38 7.01 20.64
N ALA A 227 17.16 7.59 19.73
CA ALA A 227 17.81 8.88 19.96
C ALA A 227 16.76 9.99 20.19
N PRO A 228 16.96 10.91 21.14
CA PRO A 228 16.03 12.00 21.36
C PRO A 228 16.10 13.05 20.25
N PHE A 229 14.94 13.57 19.84
CA PHE A 229 14.91 14.77 19.01
C PHE A 229 15.47 15.96 19.80
N THR A 230 16.34 16.72 19.15
CA THR A 230 16.93 17.95 19.69
C THR A 230 16.43 19.14 18.89
N LEU A 231 16.05 20.21 19.59
CA LEU A 231 15.65 21.45 18.94
C LEU A 231 16.85 22.02 18.16
N LEU A 232 16.66 22.35 16.88
CA LEU A 232 17.74 22.85 16.05
C LEU A 232 18.20 24.25 16.46
N THR A 233 17.30 25.09 17.00
CA THR A 233 17.66 26.38 17.64
C THR A 233 16.54 26.92 18.54
N THR A 234 16.89 27.59 19.64
CA THR A 234 15.95 28.19 20.61
C THR A 234 15.37 29.54 20.16
N ASN A 235 15.89 30.13 19.08
CA ASN A 235 15.50 31.47 18.61
C ASN A 235 14.45 31.45 17.49
N MET A 236 13.99 30.28 17.06
CA MET A 236 12.97 30.13 16.04
C MET A 236 11.59 29.94 16.65
N VAL A 237 10.95 31.05 17.01
CA VAL A 237 9.49 31.11 17.23
C VAL A 237 8.86 31.59 15.91
N GLY A 238 7.80 30.97 15.42
CA GLY A 238 7.25 31.21 14.08
C GLY A 238 6.67 29.97 13.38
N TYR A 239 6.27 30.11 12.11
CA TYR A 239 5.90 28.98 11.24
C TYR A 239 7.10 28.62 10.36
N TYR A 240 7.48 27.36 10.24
CA TYR A 240 8.70 26.86 9.61
C TYR A 240 8.42 25.46 9.07
N GLY A 241 8.85 25.20 7.84
CA GLY A 241 8.60 23.95 7.14
C GLY A 241 9.53 23.74 5.95
N GLY A 242 9.37 22.60 5.30
CA GLY A 242 10.04 22.20 4.09
C GLY A 242 11.56 22.17 4.21
N PRO A 243 12.15 21.57 5.27
CA PRO A 243 13.59 21.47 5.37
C PRO A 243 14.17 20.70 4.18
N SER A 244 15.36 21.08 3.75
CA SER A 244 16.13 20.40 2.71
C SER A 244 17.61 20.56 2.99
N PHE A 245 18.36 19.45 2.95
CA PHE A 245 19.79 19.45 3.22
C PHE A 245 20.60 19.96 2.05
N SER A 246 21.65 20.71 2.39
CA SER A 246 22.79 20.95 1.50
C SER A 246 23.48 19.63 1.16
N LEU A 247 24.15 19.59 0.01
CA LEU A 247 24.82 18.37 -0.49
C LEU A 247 25.92 17.86 0.46
N ASP A 248 26.58 18.74 1.22
CA ASP A 248 27.58 18.35 2.21
C ASP A 248 26.97 17.95 3.56
N GLY A 249 25.65 18.04 3.69
CA GLY A 249 24.90 17.71 4.89
C GLY A 249 25.13 18.65 6.07
N LYS A 250 25.84 19.78 5.92
CA LYS A 250 26.21 20.65 7.07
C LYS A 250 25.16 21.71 7.40
N SER A 251 24.31 22.03 6.44
CA SER A 251 23.27 23.05 6.57
C SER A 251 21.96 22.60 5.94
N ILE A 252 20.88 23.26 6.32
CA ILE A 252 19.57 23.09 5.69
C ILE A 252 19.03 24.44 5.21
N VAL A 253 18.18 24.38 4.19
CA VAL A 253 17.26 25.46 3.84
C VAL A 253 15.84 25.07 4.20
N PHE A 254 15.03 26.05 4.56
CA PHE A 254 13.63 25.87 4.94
C PHE A 254 12.87 27.16 4.69
N HIS A 255 11.55 27.09 4.66
CA HIS A 255 10.71 28.28 4.62
C HIS A 255 10.19 28.60 6.01
N GLY A 256 9.86 29.85 6.25
CA GLY A 256 9.14 30.21 7.45
C GLY A 256 8.75 31.67 7.57
N TYR A 257 8.16 31.98 8.71
CA TYR A 257 7.71 33.29 9.15
C TYR A 257 8.29 33.54 10.53
N ASN A 258 9.20 34.51 10.64
CA ASN A 258 9.73 34.96 11.91
C ASN A 258 8.94 36.19 12.40
N PRO A 259 8.19 36.11 13.52
CA PRO A 259 7.40 37.22 14.06
C PRO A 259 8.25 38.39 14.58
N ASN A 260 9.56 38.19 14.79
CA ASN A 260 10.49 39.25 15.17
C ASN A 260 11.05 40.02 13.97
N ASP A 261 10.64 39.67 12.75
CA ASP A 261 11.02 40.37 11.53
C ASP A 261 10.16 41.63 11.36
N THR A 262 10.77 42.81 11.53
CA THR A 262 10.10 44.12 11.51
C THR A 262 9.43 44.47 10.17
N ALA A 263 9.64 43.69 9.12
CA ALA A 263 9.10 43.92 7.78
C ALA A 263 7.77 43.22 7.49
N ASN A 264 7.33 42.27 8.32
CA ASN A 264 6.19 41.42 7.99
C ASN A 264 4.96 41.75 8.86
N THR A 265 3.82 42.04 8.22
CA THR A 265 2.51 42.01 8.89
C THR A 265 2.16 40.58 9.27
N LEU A 266 1.64 40.36 10.49
CA LEU A 266 1.11 39.07 10.95
C LEU A 266 0.26 38.42 9.85
N MET A 267 0.56 37.14 9.53
CA MET A 267 -0.28 36.35 8.64
C MET A 267 -1.72 36.42 9.14
N THR A 268 -2.64 36.88 8.29
CA THR A 268 -4.05 36.96 8.69
C THR A 268 -4.59 35.55 8.92
N THR A 269 -5.64 35.45 9.73
CA THR A 269 -6.38 34.20 9.92
C THR A 269 -6.68 33.52 8.58
N ASP A 270 -7.26 34.25 7.62
CA ASP A 270 -7.70 33.68 6.34
C ASP A 270 -6.51 33.14 5.51
N GLN A 271 -5.38 33.84 5.56
CA GLN A 271 -4.15 33.39 4.91
C GLN A 271 -3.65 32.07 5.50
N PHE A 272 -3.63 31.95 6.83
CA PHE A 272 -3.23 30.72 7.49
C PHE A 272 -4.16 29.54 7.16
N VAL A 273 -5.46 29.80 7.05
CA VAL A 273 -6.48 28.79 6.70
C VAL A 273 -6.29 28.27 5.28
N ASP A 274 -6.03 29.16 4.31
CA ASP A 274 -5.78 28.75 2.93
C ASP A 274 -4.52 27.88 2.80
N MET A 275 -3.46 28.22 3.54
CA MET A 275 -2.24 27.43 3.62
C MET A 275 -2.50 26.01 4.08
N MET A 276 -3.23 25.88 5.18
CA MET A 276 -3.42 24.60 5.82
C MET A 276 -4.53 23.75 5.19
N ASN A 277 -5.45 24.34 4.42
CA ASN A 277 -6.54 23.61 3.74
C ASN A 277 -6.17 23.09 2.35
N TYR A 278 -5.38 23.87 1.62
CA TYR A 278 -5.19 23.65 0.19
C TYR A 278 -3.74 23.40 -0.18
N GLY A 279 -2.80 23.47 0.79
CA GLY A 279 -1.36 23.47 0.49
C GLY A 279 -0.95 24.65 -0.40
N ILE A 280 -1.82 25.66 -0.52
CA ILE A 280 -1.59 26.87 -1.29
C ILE A 280 -0.73 27.78 -0.44
N ILE A 281 0.42 28.19 -0.97
CA ILE A 281 1.26 29.15 -0.28
C ILE A 281 0.42 30.41 0.05
N PRO A 282 0.28 30.79 1.32
CA PRO A 282 -0.62 31.87 1.71
C PRO A 282 -0.22 33.21 1.09
N LEU A 283 -1.14 34.18 1.06
CA LEU A 283 -0.80 35.59 0.75
C LEU A 283 0.03 36.26 1.88
N GLY A 284 0.41 35.50 2.93
CA GLY A 284 1.40 35.94 3.91
C GLY A 284 2.79 36.08 3.27
N GLN A 285 3.81 36.45 4.06
CA GLN A 285 5.20 36.62 3.60
C GLN A 285 6.08 35.51 4.17
N LEU A 286 5.87 34.25 3.78
CA LEU A 286 6.84 33.19 4.05
C LEU A 286 8.15 33.52 3.33
N GLN A 287 9.25 33.44 4.05
CA GLN A 287 10.60 33.71 3.55
C GLN A 287 11.45 32.45 3.67
N LEU A 288 12.48 32.36 2.84
CA LEU A 288 13.44 31.29 2.92
C LEU A 288 14.53 31.63 3.93
N TYR A 289 15.00 30.62 4.64
CA TYR A 289 16.06 30.72 5.62
C TYR A 289 17.05 29.56 5.42
N SER A 290 18.29 29.78 5.86
CA SER A 290 19.30 28.73 6.03
C SER A 290 19.82 28.69 7.46
N ILE A 291 20.23 27.52 7.92
CA ILE A 291 20.86 27.33 9.23
C ILE A 291 21.85 26.17 9.16
N ASN A 292 22.92 26.24 9.97
CA ASN A 292 23.84 25.12 10.17
C ASN A 292 23.19 24.05 11.06
N LEU A 293 23.61 22.78 10.92
CA LEU A 293 23.08 21.69 11.75
C LEU A 293 23.44 21.80 13.24
N ASP A 294 24.45 22.58 13.60
CA ASP A 294 24.78 22.89 15.00
C ASP A 294 23.88 24.00 15.59
N GLY A 295 22.92 24.51 14.81
CA GLY A 295 22.00 25.58 15.21
C GLY A 295 22.55 26.99 15.06
N THR A 296 23.76 27.14 14.52
CA THR A 296 24.40 28.44 14.29
C THR A 296 24.06 29.00 12.90
N ASN A 297 24.41 30.27 12.69
CA ASN A 297 24.35 30.94 11.39
C ASN A 297 22.95 30.90 10.73
N LEU A 298 21.90 31.21 11.51
CA LEU A 298 20.57 31.43 10.95
C LEU A 298 20.57 32.67 10.06
N GLN A 299 20.28 32.51 8.77
CA GLN A 299 20.24 33.58 7.78
C GLN A 299 18.92 33.61 7.04
N LYS A 300 18.36 34.80 6.83
CA LYS A 300 17.20 35.04 5.95
C LYS A 300 17.70 35.19 4.51
N LEU A 301 17.17 34.39 3.60
CA LEU A 301 17.62 34.29 2.21
C LEU A 301 16.76 35.10 1.24
N THR A 302 15.46 35.24 1.50
CA THR A 302 14.55 36.03 0.67
C THR A 302 13.92 37.17 1.47
N ASN A 303 13.60 38.27 0.81
CA ASN A 303 12.87 39.38 1.40
C ASN A 303 11.80 39.89 0.43
N ASP A 304 10.99 38.96 -0.06
CA ASP A 304 9.98 39.23 -1.09
C ASP A 304 8.65 39.65 -0.46
N THR A 305 7.86 40.43 -1.21
CA THR A 305 6.49 40.78 -0.83
C THR A 305 5.52 39.60 -0.95
N PHE A 306 5.92 38.54 -1.65
CA PHE A 306 5.17 37.30 -1.82
C PHE A 306 5.77 36.20 -0.96
N SER A 307 4.95 35.20 -0.62
CA SER A 307 5.45 34.01 0.05
C SER A 307 6.31 33.13 -0.87
N ASN A 308 7.36 32.59 -0.26
CA ASN A 308 8.28 31.62 -0.82
C ASN A 308 8.30 30.37 0.10
N ALA A 309 8.13 29.19 -0.49
CA ALA A 309 8.02 27.93 0.26
C ALA A 309 8.71 26.75 -0.43
N PHE A 310 8.86 25.67 0.33
CA PHE A 310 9.41 24.37 -0.12
C PHE A 310 10.75 24.48 -0.86
N PRO A 311 11.78 25.10 -0.26
CA PRO A 311 13.08 25.16 -0.90
C PRO A 311 13.72 23.78 -1.00
N ARG A 312 14.47 23.56 -2.08
CA ARG A 312 15.32 22.38 -2.32
C ARG A 312 16.63 22.81 -2.96
N PHE A 313 17.73 22.21 -2.55
CA PHE A 313 19.01 22.41 -3.23
C PHE A 313 18.97 21.82 -4.64
N ILE A 314 19.56 22.53 -5.60
CA ILE A 314 19.77 22.01 -6.96
C ILE A 314 21.14 21.35 -6.99
N PRO A 315 21.23 20.03 -7.23
CA PRO A 315 22.50 19.32 -7.19
C PRO A 315 23.57 19.93 -8.09
N ASN A 316 24.83 19.90 -7.65
CA ASN A 316 26.00 20.41 -8.37
C ASN A 316 25.95 21.91 -8.71
N THR A 317 25.16 22.70 -7.99
CA THR A 317 25.09 24.16 -8.16
C THR A 317 25.11 24.89 -6.81
N SER A 318 25.28 26.21 -6.84
CA SER A 318 25.05 27.10 -5.68
C SER A 318 23.59 27.50 -5.51
N LYS A 319 22.66 26.92 -6.29
CA LYS A 319 21.27 27.35 -6.38
C LYS A 319 20.34 26.49 -5.53
N ILE A 320 19.28 27.11 -5.07
CA ILE A 320 18.09 26.42 -4.56
C ILE A 320 16.92 26.67 -5.52
N VAL A 321 16.03 25.69 -5.67
CA VAL A 321 14.70 25.87 -6.25
C VAL A 321 13.70 26.07 -5.13
N TYR A 322 12.66 26.86 -5.34
CA TYR A 322 11.58 27.05 -4.39
C TYR A 322 10.30 27.43 -5.13
N THR A 323 9.17 27.26 -4.45
CA THR A 323 7.87 27.70 -4.95
C THR A 323 7.63 29.14 -4.48
N SER A 324 7.26 30.03 -5.39
CA SER A 324 7.02 31.45 -5.11
C SER A 324 5.66 31.87 -5.65
N ARG A 325 4.92 32.69 -4.91
CA ARG A 325 3.68 33.29 -5.40
C ARG A 325 3.97 34.52 -6.24
N VAL A 326 3.24 34.71 -7.34
CA VAL A 326 3.40 35.85 -8.26
C VAL A 326 2.03 36.37 -8.73
N ASN A 327 1.98 37.63 -9.15
CA ASN A 327 0.75 38.24 -9.69
C ASN A 327 0.53 37.80 -11.14
N GLY A 328 -0.69 37.31 -11.42
CA GLY A 328 -1.20 37.01 -12.76
C GLY A 328 -1.69 38.24 -13.49
N THR A 329 -1.73 38.12 -14.82
CA THR A 329 -2.24 39.14 -15.74
C THR A 329 -3.74 39.42 -15.52
N ASN A 330 -4.45 38.51 -14.86
CA ASN A 330 -5.90 38.56 -14.66
C ASN A 330 -6.29 39.03 -13.25
N GLY A 331 -5.35 39.57 -12.47
CA GLY A 331 -5.58 40.02 -11.09
C GLY A 331 -5.57 38.91 -10.02
N TRP A 332 -5.50 37.65 -10.43
CA TRP A 332 -5.30 36.48 -9.56
C TRP A 332 -3.80 36.21 -9.35
N SER A 333 -3.42 35.63 -8.22
CA SER A 333 -2.04 35.19 -7.98
C SER A 333 -1.90 33.68 -8.18
N PHE A 334 -0.75 33.24 -8.65
CA PHE A 334 -0.43 31.84 -8.97
C PHE A 334 0.95 31.47 -8.44
N SER A 335 1.24 30.17 -8.37
CA SER A 335 2.52 29.66 -7.88
C SER A 335 3.45 29.30 -9.04
N VAL A 336 4.72 29.68 -8.94
CA VAL A 336 5.78 29.37 -9.91
C VAL A 336 6.98 28.77 -9.20
N LEU A 337 7.81 28.07 -9.96
CA LEU A 337 9.14 27.67 -9.51
C LEU A 337 10.13 28.81 -9.79
N LYS A 338 10.86 29.21 -8.75
CA LYS A 338 11.99 30.14 -8.83
C LYS A 338 13.27 29.47 -8.38
N THR A 339 14.40 29.97 -8.87
CA THR A 339 15.72 29.68 -8.31
C THR A 339 16.28 30.89 -7.59
N LEU A 340 17.03 30.65 -6.52
CA LEU A 340 17.89 31.62 -5.85
C LEU A 340 19.32 31.08 -5.88
N ASP A 341 20.26 31.85 -6.43
CA ASP A 341 21.69 31.56 -6.36
C ASP A 341 22.27 32.11 -5.05
N LEU A 342 22.71 31.23 -4.17
CA LEU A 342 23.23 31.59 -2.84
C LEU A 342 24.58 32.33 -2.91
N SER A 343 25.27 32.32 -4.05
CA SER A 343 26.55 33.02 -4.24
C SER A 343 26.38 34.48 -4.67
N SER A 344 25.31 34.78 -5.42
CA SER A 344 25.08 36.09 -6.06
C SER A 344 23.81 36.78 -5.58
N ASN A 345 22.96 36.08 -4.83
CA ASN A 345 21.58 36.46 -4.50
C ASN A 345 20.68 36.70 -5.72
N ALA A 346 21.08 36.23 -6.90
CA ALA A 346 20.28 36.35 -8.11
C ALA A 346 19.07 35.41 -8.04
N THR A 347 17.89 35.93 -8.39
CA THR A 347 16.65 35.14 -8.49
C THR A 347 16.15 35.08 -9.93
N GLU A 348 15.52 33.97 -10.27
CA GLU A 348 15.00 33.72 -11.62
C GLU A 348 13.75 32.83 -11.57
N ILE A 349 12.73 33.13 -12.36
CA ILE A 349 11.59 32.22 -12.56
C ILE A 349 11.96 31.19 -13.63
N ILE A 350 11.74 29.91 -13.32
CA ILE A 350 12.15 28.79 -14.18
C ILE A 350 10.99 27.96 -14.72
N SER A 351 9.77 28.17 -14.22
CA SER A 351 8.53 27.55 -14.75
C SER A 351 7.71 28.54 -15.57
N THR A 352 6.79 28.05 -16.41
CA THR A 352 5.84 28.85 -17.19
C THR A 352 5.14 29.94 -16.36
N VAL A 353 5.07 31.15 -16.93
CA VAL A 353 4.46 32.35 -16.32
C VAL A 353 3.33 32.85 -17.23
N ASN A 354 2.28 32.05 -17.40
CA ASN A 354 1.13 32.44 -18.26
C ASN A 354 -0.06 33.02 -17.46
N GLY A 355 0.07 33.17 -16.14
CA GLY A 355 -0.98 33.73 -15.28
C GLY A 355 -2.20 32.84 -15.04
N THR A 356 -2.19 31.60 -15.54
CA THR A 356 -3.32 30.65 -15.46
C THR A 356 -2.94 29.29 -14.88
N VAL A 357 -1.64 29.05 -14.65
CA VAL A 357 -1.08 27.77 -14.23
C VAL A 357 -0.24 27.95 -12.96
N SER A 358 -0.49 27.10 -11.97
CA SER A 358 0.34 26.94 -10.78
C SER A 358 1.27 25.73 -10.90
N THR A 359 2.54 25.93 -10.55
CA THR A 359 3.57 24.89 -10.45
C THR A 359 4.20 24.95 -9.06
N ILE A 360 4.21 23.83 -8.34
CA ILE A 360 4.63 23.71 -6.94
C ILE A 360 5.46 22.44 -6.70
N HIS A 361 6.12 22.37 -5.54
CA HIS A 361 6.79 21.17 -5.02
C HIS A 361 7.72 20.48 -6.03
N ALA A 362 8.82 21.15 -6.37
CA ALA A 362 9.85 20.59 -7.23
C ALA A 362 10.85 19.73 -6.45
N ALA A 363 11.30 18.63 -7.05
CA ALA A 363 12.46 17.86 -6.61
C ALA A 363 13.34 17.49 -7.81
N PHE A 364 14.65 17.49 -7.61
CA PHE A 364 15.62 17.04 -8.60
C PHE A 364 16.11 15.64 -8.25
N ASN A 365 16.46 14.85 -9.26
CA ASN A 365 17.23 13.63 -9.02
C ASN A 365 18.66 13.98 -8.56
N SER A 366 19.36 13.01 -7.97
CA SER A 366 20.67 13.22 -7.32
C SER A 366 21.72 13.95 -8.17
N ASN A 367 21.73 13.75 -9.49
CA ASN A 367 22.68 14.39 -10.39
C ASN A 367 22.18 15.72 -10.99
N GLY A 368 20.91 16.09 -10.77
CA GLY A 368 20.31 17.34 -11.24
C GLY A 368 19.83 17.33 -12.70
N SER A 369 19.89 16.18 -13.39
CA SER A 369 19.50 16.04 -14.80
C SER A 369 17.99 16.00 -15.04
N LYS A 370 17.21 15.64 -14.03
CA LYS A 370 15.75 15.56 -14.09
C LYS A 370 15.10 16.31 -12.94
N ILE A 371 13.92 16.83 -13.20
CA ILE A 371 13.06 17.48 -12.22
C ILE A 371 11.68 16.83 -12.25
N VAL A 372 11.09 16.60 -11.09
CA VAL A 372 9.68 16.25 -10.91
C VAL A 372 9.00 17.40 -10.17
N PHE A 373 7.79 17.76 -10.59
CA PHE A 373 7.03 18.84 -9.98
C PHE A 373 5.53 18.60 -10.08
N ALA A 374 4.76 19.23 -9.21
CA ALA A 374 3.31 19.21 -9.24
C ALA A 374 2.78 20.46 -9.95
N SER A 375 1.82 20.32 -10.86
CA SER A 375 1.23 21.45 -11.57
C SER A 375 -0.25 21.22 -11.89
N ASP A 376 -1.04 22.30 -11.89
CA ASP A 376 -2.45 22.28 -12.31
C ASP A 376 -2.60 22.43 -13.84
N ARG A 377 -1.50 22.31 -14.59
CA ARG A 377 -1.53 22.23 -16.06
C ARG A 377 -2.49 21.13 -16.50
N ASN A 378 -3.26 21.44 -17.54
CA ASN A 378 -4.25 20.54 -18.14
C ASN A 378 -5.40 20.10 -17.20
N SER A 379 -5.52 20.67 -16.00
CA SER A 379 -6.49 20.19 -15.01
C SER A 379 -7.91 20.75 -15.15
N GLY A 380 -8.15 21.64 -16.12
CA GLY A 380 -9.49 22.17 -16.43
C GLY A 380 -10.16 22.99 -15.31
N GLY A 381 -9.49 23.19 -14.17
CA GLY A 381 -10.02 23.89 -13.00
C GLY A 381 -8.99 24.00 -11.87
N LEU A 382 -9.23 24.90 -10.93
CA LEU A 382 -8.37 25.14 -9.78
C LEU A 382 -8.28 23.86 -8.92
N GLU A 383 -7.07 23.50 -8.50
CA GLU A 383 -6.73 22.55 -7.41
C GLU A 383 -6.49 21.06 -7.73
N ALA A 384 -6.50 20.61 -8.99
CA ALA A 384 -6.12 19.23 -9.34
C ALA A 384 -4.67 19.11 -9.83
N TYR A 385 -3.71 19.24 -8.90
CA TYR A 385 -2.27 19.12 -9.19
C TYR A 385 -1.90 17.71 -9.69
N GLN A 386 -1.32 17.64 -10.89
CA GLN A 386 -0.74 16.43 -11.47
C GLN A 386 0.79 16.49 -11.40
N LEU A 387 1.44 15.34 -11.34
CA LEU A 387 2.89 15.24 -11.40
C LEU A 387 3.37 15.28 -12.84
N PHE A 388 4.42 16.05 -13.07
CA PHE A 388 5.15 16.13 -14.32
C PHE A 388 6.62 15.88 -14.05
N ILE A 389 7.29 15.24 -15.00
CA ILE A 389 8.74 15.06 -15.03
C ILE A 389 9.32 15.73 -16.27
N ALA A 390 10.50 16.31 -16.14
CA ALA A 390 11.20 16.94 -17.25
C ALA A 390 12.70 16.71 -17.17
N ASP A 391 13.36 16.72 -18.33
CA ASP A 391 14.81 16.84 -18.42
C ASP A 391 15.20 18.30 -18.18
N VAL A 392 16.31 18.51 -17.50
CA VAL A 392 16.80 19.84 -17.12
C VAL A 392 18.00 20.20 -17.98
N ASN A 393 17.97 21.37 -18.63
CA ASN A 393 19.07 21.89 -19.44
C ASN A 393 19.51 23.26 -18.93
N TRP A 394 20.59 23.30 -18.16
CA TRP A 394 21.23 24.55 -17.74
C TRP A 394 22.25 25.00 -18.78
N ASN A 395 21.88 25.93 -19.67
CA ASN A 395 22.80 26.61 -20.60
C ASN A 395 23.69 25.68 -21.46
N GLY A 396 23.12 24.61 -22.01
CA GLY A 396 23.80 23.74 -22.98
C GLY A 396 24.43 22.48 -22.41
N LYS A 397 24.29 22.22 -21.10
CA LYS A 397 24.57 20.90 -20.51
C LYS A 397 23.33 20.02 -20.60
N THR A 398 23.49 18.85 -21.18
CA THR A 398 22.45 17.84 -21.42
C THR A 398 22.47 16.76 -20.33
N SER A 399 21.42 15.94 -20.24
CA SER A 399 21.32 14.83 -19.27
C SER A 399 22.50 13.85 -19.33
N SER A 400 23.17 13.73 -20.48
CA SER A 400 24.39 12.92 -20.67
C SER A 400 25.66 13.49 -20.01
N ASP A 401 25.64 14.76 -19.59
CA ASP A 401 26.77 15.40 -18.91
C ASP A 401 26.78 15.15 -17.39
N PHE A 402 25.76 14.49 -16.85
CA PHE A 402 25.56 14.27 -15.42
C PHE A 402 25.75 12.80 -15.05
N GLN A 403 26.87 12.48 -14.39
CA GLN A 403 27.09 11.15 -13.83
C GLN A 403 26.20 10.93 -12.59
N PRO A 404 25.53 9.78 -12.43
CA PRO A 404 24.85 9.42 -11.18
C PRO A 404 25.84 9.46 -10.01
N ILE A 405 25.42 9.98 -8.85
CA ILE A 405 26.25 9.97 -7.63
C ILE A 405 26.45 8.53 -7.11
N HIS A 406 25.49 7.66 -7.36
CA HIS A 406 25.54 6.22 -7.08
C HIS A 406 25.23 5.43 -8.36
N THR A 407 26.06 4.44 -8.65
CA THR A 407 25.89 3.56 -9.82
C THR A 407 25.09 2.32 -9.43
N LYS A 408 24.50 1.64 -10.43
CA LYS A 408 23.76 0.37 -10.24
C LYS A 408 24.59 -0.72 -9.54
N GLU A 409 25.92 -0.57 -9.52
CA GLU A 409 26.91 -1.48 -8.93
C GLU A 409 27.14 -1.25 -7.42
N ASP A 410 26.73 -0.11 -6.84
CA ASP A 410 26.90 0.20 -5.40
C ASP A 410 25.92 -0.59 -4.48
N LYS A 411 25.36 -1.67 -5.00
CA LYS A 411 24.27 -2.43 -4.39
C LYS A 411 24.77 -3.60 -3.55
N GLU A 412 24.54 -3.54 -2.24
CA GLU A 412 23.80 -4.64 -1.60
C GLU A 412 22.32 -4.37 -1.88
N GLU A 413 21.85 -4.81 -3.04
CA GLU A 413 20.44 -4.76 -3.37
C GLU A 413 19.73 -5.68 -2.36
N ILE A 414 18.95 -5.14 -1.42
CA ILE A 414 17.93 -5.95 -0.75
C ILE A 414 16.88 -6.24 -1.82
N LYS A 415 17.19 -7.21 -2.66
CA LYS A 415 16.28 -7.77 -3.64
C LYS A 415 15.29 -8.62 -2.84
N TRP A 416 13.99 -8.52 -3.12
CA TRP A 416 13.10 -9.65 -2.79
C TRP A 416 13.38 -10.85 -3.70
N GLN A 417 14.10 -10.61 -4.80
CA GLN A 417 14.54 -11.64 -5.71
C GLN A 417 15.95 -12.01 -5.34
N ASP A 418 16.19 -13.19 -4.80
CA ASP A 418 17.55 -13.70 -4.93
C ASP A 418 17.82 -13.98 -6.41
N ILE A 419 18.16 -12.97 -7.23
CA ILE A 419 18.45 -13.18 -8.66
C ILE A 419 19.73 -13.99 -8.87
N LYS A 420 20.44 -14.38 -7.79
CA LYS A 420 21.52 -15.36 -7.87
C LYS A 420 20.97 -16.79 -7.84
N THR A 421 19.72 -17.01 -7.42
CA THR A 421 19.05 -18.30 -7.64
C THR A 421 18.82 -18.47 -9.13
N ASP A 422 19.25 -19.62 -9.66
CA ASP A 422 18.96 -20.00 -11.04
C ASP A 422 17.45 -20.21 -11.17
N SER A 423 16.80 -19.48 -12.08
CA SER A 423 15.35 -19.62 -12.31
C SER A 423 15.02 -21.04 -12.77
N TYR A 424 14.00 -21.66 -12.18
CA TYR A 424 13.53 -22.99 -12.57
C TYR A 424 12.60 -22.99 -13.81
N ASP A 425 12.74 -21.99 -14.69
CA ASP A 425 11.91 -21.82 -15.89
C ASP A 425 12.08 -23.02 -16.83
N GLY A 426 11.00 -23.79 -17.02
CA GLY A 426 10.98 -25.03 -17.80
C GLY A 426 11.74 -26.21 -17.18
N VAL A 427 12.21 -26.08 -15.93
CA VAL A 427 13.01 -27.11 -15.23
C VAL A 427 12.17 -27.92 -14.23
N VAL A 428 11.08 -27.36 -13.71
CA VAL A 428 10.10 -28.08 -12.89
C VAL A 428 9.20 -28.90 -13.82
N HIS A 429 9.73 -30.02 -14.30
CA HIS A 429 8.97 -31.00 -15.07
C HIS A 429 9.43 -32.41 -14.69
N PHE A 430 8.60 -33.12 -13.94
CA PHE A 430 8.84 -34.51 -13.58
C PHE A 430 8.38 -35.47 -14.69
N PRO A 431 9.03 -36.63 -14.85
CA PRO A 431 8.53 -37.67 -15.76
C PRO A 431 7.10 -38.09 -15.38
N GLY A 432 6.14 -37.89 -16.28
CA GLY A 432 4.72 -38.19 -16.05
C GLY A 432 3.81 -36.97 -16.14
N GLU A 433 4.35 -35.76 -16.00
CA GLU A 433 3.60 -34.51 -16.07
C GLU A 433 3.24 -34.14 -17.52
N VAL A 434 2.21 -34.79 -18.07
CA VAL A 434 1.82 -34.63 -19.48
C VAL A 434 0.92 -33.41 -19.75
N HIS A 435 0.40 -32.79 -18.69
CA HIS A 435 -0.54 -31.67 -18.77
C HIS A 435 0.14 -30.30 -18.71
N LEU A 436 1.42 -30.26 -18.34
CA LEU A 436 2.15 -29.03 -18.00
C LEU A 436 3.15 -28.67 -19.10
N GLN A 437 3.17 -27.40 -19.51
CA GLN A 437 4.20 -26.89 -20.41
C GLN A 437 4.53 -25.42 -20.14
N ASN A 438 5.77 -25.02 -20.41
CA ASN A 438 6.26 -23.65 -20.18
C ASN A 438 6.06 -23.20 -18.71
N VAL A 439 6.42 -24.07 -17.76
CA VAL A 439 6.42 -23.74 -16.33
C VAL A 439 7.37 -22.59 -16.08
N LYS A 440 6.89 -21.54 -15.43
CA LYS A 440 7.65 -20.33 -15.13
C LYS A 440 7.44 -19.91 -13.68
N GLN A 441 8.55 -19.57 -13.03
CA GLN A 441 8.56 -19.06 -11.68
C GLN A 441 8.12 -17.58 -11.66
N LEU A 442 7.27 -17.23 -10.70
CA LEU A 442 6.72 -15.88 -10.50
C LEU A 442 7.32 -15.14 -9.31
N THR A 443 7.80 -15.87 -8.30
CA THR A 443 8.36 -15.28 -7.07
C THR A 443 9.75 -15.83 -6.77
N PHE A 444 10.61 -15.01 -6.17
CA PHE A 444 12.05 -15.28 -6.02
C PHE A 444 12.54 -15.02 -4.59
N GLY A 445 11.65 -15.18 -3.61
CA GLY A 445 11.90 -14.96 -2.18
C GLY A 445 10.59 -14.90 -1.40
N GLY A 446 10.69 -14.77 -0.07
CA GLY A 446 9.54 -14.78 0.84
C GLY A 446 8.83 -16.13 0.90
N GLU A 447 7.68 -16.13 1.55
CA GLU A 447 6.74 -17.26 1.59
C GLU A 447 5.47 -16.84 0.84
N ASN A 448 5.12 -17.53 -0.24
CA ASN A 448 4.08 -17.13 -1.17
C ASN A 448 3.05 -18.25 -1.38
N ALA A 449 1.76 -17.92 -1.23
CA ALA A 449 0.66 -18.85 -1.39
C ALA A 449 -0.51 -18.19 -2.13
N GLU A 450 -1.47 -19.01 -2.56
CA GLU A 450 -2.79 -18.57 -3.02
C GLU A 450 -2.77 -17.44 -4.07
N GLY A 451 -2.58 -17.81 -5.33
CA GLY A 451 -2.63 -16.89 -6.47
C GLY A 451 -4.01 -16.83 -7.12
N TYR A 452 -4.51 -15.62 -7.36
CA TYR A 452 -5.82 -15.38 -7.97
C TYR A 452 -5.73 -14.49 -9.20
N PHE A 453 -6.15 -15.01 -10.36
CA PHE A 453 -6.14 -14.26 -11.62
C PHE A 453 -7.18 -13.13 -11.63
N SER A 454 -6.83 -12.02 -12.27
CA SER A 454 -7.82 -11.03 -12.71
C SER A 454 -8.69 -11.59 -13.83
N PHE A 455 -9.91 -11.07 -14.00
CA PHE A 455 -10.87 -11.51 -15.02
C PHE A 455 -10.36 -11.36 -16.46
N ASP A 456 -9.39 -10.47 -16.69
CA ASP A 456 -8.72 -10.31 -17.99
C ASP A 456 -7.43 -11.14 -18.13
N ASP A 457 -7.09 -11.95 -17.13
CA ASP A 457 -5.89 -12.79 -17.05
C ASP A 457 -4.55 -12.01 -17.14
N GLN A 458 -4.57 -10.70 -16.91
CA GLN A 458 -3.38 -9.84 -17.00
C GLN A 458 -2.66 -9.65 -15.66
N LYS A 459 -3.33 -9.90 -14.54
CA LYS A 459 -2.80 -9.70 -13.20
C LYS A 459 -3.05 -10.92 -12.33
N LEU A 460 -2.26 -11.02 -11.28
CA LEU A 460 -2.40 -12.03 -10.24
C LEU A 460 -2.32 -11.33 -8.88
N THR A 461 -3.24 -11.61 -7.96
CA THR A 461 -3.01 -11.32 -6.54
C THR A 461 -2.49 -12.56 -5.84
N LEU A 462 -1.60 -12.40 -4.86
CA LEU A 462 -1.07 -13.50 -4.07
C LEU A 462 -0.98 -13.14 -2.59
N GLN A 463 -1.12 -14.14 -1.74
CA GLN A 463 -0.82 -14.06 -0.32
C GLN A 463 0.68 -14.24 -0.11
N ALA A 464 1.31 -13.38 0.69
CA ALA A 464 2.74 -13.51 0.93
C ALA A 464 3.27 -12.89 2.24
N THR A 465 4.33 -13.50 2.78
CA THR A 465 5.11 -13.07 3.96
C THR A 465 6.61 -12.98 3.60
N GLY A 466 7.42 -12.30 4.43
CA GLY A 466 8.88 -12.21 4.24
C GLY A 466 9.34 -10.96 3.50
N TYR A 467 8.41 -10.06 3.18
CA TYR A 467 8.68 -8.78 2.49
C TYR A 467 8.77 -7.59 3.47
N GLY A 468 9.29 -7.84 4.68
CA GLY A 468 9.32 -6.87 5.79
C GLY A 468 8.11 -6.93 6.72
N THR A 469 7.20 -7.89 6.54
CA THR A 469 6.17 -8.28 7.51
C THR A 469 6.43 -9.69 8.01
N THR A 470 5.99 -9.98 9.24
CA THR A 470 6.07 -11.31 9.88
C THR A 470 4.80 -12.14 9.69
N CYS A 471 3.78 -11.57 9.05
CA CYS A 471 2.52 -12.23 8.72
C CYS A 471 2.06 -11.84 7.31
N ASP A 472 1.11 -12.64 6.82
CA ASP A 472 0.65 -12.61 5.44
C ASP A 472 0.00 -11.30 5.04
N GLN A 473 0.38 -10.81 3.86
CA GLN A 473 -0.16 -9.64 3.20
C GLN A 473 -0.61 -10.02 1.78
N ILE A 474 -1.43 -9.17 1.16
CA ILE A 474 -1.87 -9.36 -0.22
C ILE A 474 -1.04 -8.49 -1.15
N TYR A 475 -0.41 -9.12 -2.15
CA TYR A 475 0.34 -8.46 -3.21
C TYR A 475 -0.31 -8.68 -4.57
N GLN A 476 0.04 -7.83 -5.52
CA GLN A 476 -0.35 -7.95 -6.92
C GLN A 476 0.89 -7.99 -7.82
N LEU A 477 0.81 -8.81 -8.86
CA LEU A 477 1.78 -8.99 -9.92
C LEU A 477 1.12 -8.70 -11.28
N ASP A 478 1.83 -8.02 -12.17
CA ASP A 478 1.43 -7.88 -13.58
C ASP A 478 2.02 -9.02 -14.41
N LEU A 479 1.17 -9.91 -14.92
CA LEU A 479 1.58 -11.09 -15.65
C LEU A 479 2.06 -10.79 -17.08
N ARG A 480 1.92 -9.55 -17.55
CA ARG A 480 2.42 -9.11 -18.86
C ARG A 480 3.89 -8.72 -18.81
N LYS A 481 4.43 -8.50 -17.61
CA LYS A 481 5.82 -8.11 -17.38
C LYS A 481 6.62 -9.32 -16.90
N ASP A 482 7.93 -9.29 -17.11
CA ASP A 482 8.81 -10.26 -16.47
C ASP A 482 8.74 -10.05 -14.95
N PRO A 483 8.36 -11.07 -14.15
CA PRO A 483 8.32 -10.97 -12.68
C PRO A 483 9.66 -10.53 -12.07
N ARG A 484 10.77 -10.80 -12.76
CA ARG A 484 12.12 -10.37 -12.36
C ARG A 484 12.36 -8.86 -12.51
N THR A 485 11.54 -8.17 -13.28
CA THR A 485 11.75 -6.74 -13.61
C THR A 485 10.80 -5.79 -12.87
N GLN A 486 9.81 -6.34 -12.16
CA GLN A 486 8.80 -5.58 -11.44
C GLN A 486 8.98 -5.69 -9.92
N THR A 487 8.29 -4.82 -9.18
CA THR A 487 8.18 -4.91 -7.72
C THR A 487 6.75 -5.31 -7.37
N LEU A 488 6.57 -6.24 -6.44
CA LEU A 488 5.23 -6.60 -5.96
C LEU A 488 4.50 -5.38 -5.39
N HIS A 489 3.25 -5.20 -5.81
CA HIS A 489 2.40 -4.11 -5.35
C HIS A 489 1.58 -4.58 -4.15
N ARG A 490 1.85 -4.06 -2.96
CA ARG A 490 1.04 -4.40 -1.79
C ARG A 490 -0.36 -3.79 -1.90
N MET A 491 -1.36 -4.65 -1.93
CA MET A 491 -2.77 -4.27 -2.00
C MET A 491 -3.38 -4.12 -0.61
N SER A 492 -2.93 -4.92 0.36
CA SER A 492 -3.36 -4.83 1.77
C SER A 492 -2.77 -3.59 2.48
N THR A 493 -3.22 -3.36 3.72
CA THR A 493 -2.78 -2.24 4.57
C THR A 493 -1.37 -2.38 5.09
N GLY A 494 -0.79 -3.60 5.08
CA GLY A 494 0.47 -3.90 5.77
C GLY A 494 0.34 -4.10 7.28
N LEU A 495 -0.88 -4.16 7.79
CA LEU A 495 -1.19 -4.34 9.21
C LEU A 495 -2.07 -5.56 9.39
N GLY A 496 -1.86 -6.31 10.47
CA GLY A 496 -2.63 -7.53 10.70
C GLY A 496 -2.31 -8.61 9.68
N VAL A 497 -2.87 -9.80 9.89
CA VAL A 497 -2.76 -10.90 8.93
C VAL A 497 -3.86 -10.76 7.87
N CYS A 498 -3.53 -11.08 6.63
CA CYS A 498 -4.45 -11.09 5.50
C CYS A 498 -4.46 -12.45 4.82
N THR A 499 -5.60 -12.82 4.23
CA THR A 499 -5.74 -14.05 3.44
C THR A 499 -6.75 -13.89 2.31
N CYS A 500 -6.74 -14.84 1.37
CA CYS A 500 -7.72 -15.04 0.31
C CYS A 500 -8.17 -13.75 -0.40
N SER A 501 -7.53 -13.46 -1.54
CA SER A 501 -7.87 -12.30 -2.36
C SER A 501 -8.62 -12.71 -3.62
N TYR A 502 -9.45 -11.84 -4.18
CA TYR A 502 -10.15 -12.15 -5.43
C TYR A 502 -10.52 -10.88 -6.20
N PHE A 503 -10.36 -10.87 -7.51
CA PHE A 503 -10.74 -9.73 -8.35
C PHE A 503 -12.25 -9.70 -8.59
N PHE A 504 -12.83 -8.49 -8.69
CA PHE A 504 -14.16 -8.30 -9.27
C PHE A 504 -14.07 -8.29 -10.80
N ASP A 505 -15.20 -8.58 -11.45
CA ASP A 505 -15.40 -8.70 -12.90
C ASP A 505 -14.81 -7.57 -13.76
N ASN A 506 -14.76 -6.35 -13.22
CA ASN A 506 -14.24 -5.17 -13.90
C ASN A 506 -12.72 -4.94 -13.73
N ASN A 507 -12.00 -5.80 -12.99
CA ASN A 507 -10.57 -5.69 -12.68
C ASN A 507 -10.12 -4.41 -11.97
N ARG A 508 -11.07 -3.54 -11.57
CA ARG A 508 -10.80 -2.29 -10.83
C ARG A 508 -10.92 -2.45 -9.33
N TYR A 509 -11.56 -3.52 -8.88
CA TYR A 509 -11.70 -3.86 -7.48
C TYR A 509 -11.22 -5.28 -7.22
N ALA A 510 -10.80 -5.50 -5.99
CA ALA A 510 -10.56 -6.83 -5.44
C ALA A 510 -11.17 -6.89 -4.03
N LEU A 511 -11.30 -8.10 -3.50
CA LEU A 511 -11.53 -8.33 -2.08
C LEU A 511 -10.30 -8.99 -1.45
N TYR A 512 -10.18 -8.87 -0.13
CA TYR A 512 -9.38 -9.75 0.71
C TYR A 512 -9.96 -9.83 2.11
N ALA A 513 -9.61 -10.87 2.87
CA ALA A 513 -9.91 -10.95 4.29
C ALA A 513 -8.71 -10.47 5.13
N GLY A 514 -8.95 -9.64 6.15
CA GLY A 514 -7.87 -9.07 6.98
C GLY A 514 -8.24 -8.80 8.43
N THR A 515 -7.25 -8.79 9.32
CA THR A 515 -7.45 -8.44 10.75
C THR A 515 -7.03 -7.01 11.11
N PHE A 516 -6.62 -6.19 10.14
CA PHE A 516 -6.12 -4.82 10.39
C PHE A 516 -7.08 -3.93 11.20
N ALA A 517 -8.37 -4.26 11.21
CA ALA A 517 -9.39 -3.57 11.96
C ALA A 517 -9.27 -3.66 13.47
N SER A 518 -8.72 -4.76 13.97
CA SER A 518 -8.52 -5.00 15.40
C SER A 518 -7.13 -4.57 15.88
N VAL A 519 -6.22 -4.27 14.93
CA VAL A 519 -4.84 -3.89 15.22
C VAL A 519 -4.80 -2.56 15.99
N LYS A 520 -4.10 -2.58 17.13
CA LYS A 520 -3.82 -1.40 17.94
C LYS A 520 -2.31 -1.19 17.98
N ILE A 521 -1.84 -0.06 17.46
CA ILE A 521 -0.40 0.24 17.39
C ILE A 521 -0.11 1.40 18.34
N ASN A 522 0.77 1.18 19.29
CA ASN A 522 1.31 2.21 20.19
C ASN A 522 2.75 1.91 20.61
N THR A 523 3.47 1.13 19.80
CA THR A 523 4.79 0.56 20.12
C THR A 523 5.81 0.95 19.06
N SER A 524 7.08 1.01 19.44
CA SER A 524 8.21 1.24 18.51
C SER A 524 8.51 0.07 17.58
N SER A 525 8.07 -1.16 17.90
CA SER A 525 8.16 -2.33 17.01
C SER A 525 6.80 -2.64 16.39
N ILE A 526 6.48 -1.96 15.29
CA ILE A 526 5.16 -2.01 14.66
C ILE A 526 4.92 -3.32 13.91
N THR A 527 5.93 -3.83 13.22
CA THR A 527 5.82 -5.08 12.45
C THR A 527 5.32 -6.20 13.34
N ASP A 528 6.00 -6.42 14.46
CA ASP A 528 5.70 -7.48 15.41
C ASP A 528 4.39 -7.20 16.16
N ALA A 529 4.12 -5.94 16.50
CA ALA A 529 2.90 -5.57 17.21
C ALA A 529 1.63 -5.67 16.36
N SER A 530 1.76 -5.54 15.02
CA SER A 530 0.61 -5.58 14.13
C SER A 530 0.19 -7.00 13.75
N CYS A 531 1.13 -7.96 13.74
CA CYS A 531 0.86 -9.34 13.38
C CYS A 531 0.45 -10.16 14.61
N PRO A 532 -0.69 -10.87 14.58
CA PRO A 532 -1.10 -11.71 15.69
C PRO A 532 -0.16 -12.93 15.83
N TYR A 533 0.12 -13.34 17.07
CA TYR A 533 0.82 -14.60 17.31
C TYR A 533 -0.04 -15.78 16.83
N LYS A 534 0.59 -16.77 16.21
CA LYS A 534 -0.05 -18.07 16.00
C LYS A 534 -0.38 -18.71 17.35
N THR A 535 -1.55 -19.32 17.48
CA THR A 535 -2.02 -19.90 18.74
C THR A 535 -1.09 -21.01 19.21
N CYS A 536 -0.62 -21.84 18.29
CA CYS A 536 0.36 -22.91 18.51
C CYS A 536 1.81 -22.44 18.26
N SER A 537 2.21 -21.30 18.81
CA SER A 537 3.59 -20.80 18.77
C SER A 537 4.12 -20.53 20.17
N ASP A 538 5.42 -20.75 20.39
CA ASP A 538 6.11 -20.43 21.64
C ASP A 538 6.05 -18.95 22.03
N ALA A 539 5.77 -18.08 21.05
CA ALA A 539 5.54 -16.66 21.26
C ALA A 539 4.18 -16.36 21.91
N ASN A 540 3.21 -17.28 21.84
CA ASN A 540 1.92 -17.14 22.51
C ASN A 540 2.07 -17.41 24.02
N PRO A 541 1.88 -16.41 24.90
CA PRO A 541 2.03 -16.59 26.34
C PRO A 541 0.98 -17.54 26.94
N ASN A 542 -0.18 -17.69 26.29
CA ASN A 542 -1.25 -18.56 26.77
C ASN A 542 -0.90 -20.05 26.58
N LEU A 543 -0.11 -20.40 25.56
CA LEU A 543 0.28 -21.77 25.28
C LEU A 543 1.05 -22.38 26.46
N LYS A 544 1.95 -21.64 27.11
CA LYS A 544 2.79 -22.17 28.21
C LYS A 544 2.00 -22.56 29.46
N ASN A 545 0.83 -21.98 29.66
CA ASN A 545 0.04 -22.16 30.89
C ASN A 545 -1.23 -23.02 30.68
N ASP A 546 -1.51 -23.46 29.45
CA ASP A 546 -2.66 -24.30 29.13
C ASP A 546 -2.20 -25.68 28.62
N THR A 547 -2.25 -26.68 29.50
CA THR A 547 -1.86 -28.05 29.18
C THR A 547 -2.72 -28.69 28.11
N THR A 548 -3.99 -28.29 27.99
CA THR A 548 -4.90 -28.80 26.96
C THR A 548 -4.50 -28.25 25.60
N LEU A 549 -4.21 -26.95 25.53
CA LEU A 549 -3.73 -26.32 24.30
C LEU A 549 -2.38 -26.88 23.87
N GLN A 550 -1.44 -27.09 24.80
CA GLN A 550 -0.16 -27.74 24.52
C GLN A 550 -0.36 -29.13 23.90
N GLN A 551 -1.25 -29.93 24.48
CA GLN A 551 -1.54 -31.26 23.95
C GLN A 551 -2.11 -31.18 22.53
N LEU A 552 -3.03 -30.26 22.25
CA LEU A 552 -3.60 -30.08 20.91
C LEU A 552 -2.53 -29.65 19.91
N CYS A 553 -1.71 -28.65 20.24
CA CYS A 553 -0.65 -28.15 19.37
C CYS A 553 0.46 -29.18 19.10
N ASN A 554 0.77 -30.06 20.07
CA ASN A 554 1.81 -31.09 19.91
C ASN A 554 1.33 -32.33 19.15
N THR A 555 0.02 -32.51 18.97
CA THR A 555 -0.55 -33.74 18.40
C THR A 555 -1.33 -33.52 17.11
N SER A 556 -1.48 -32.27 16.68
CA SER A 556 -2.25 -31.92 15.50
C SER A 556 -1.53 -30.83 14.71
N TYR A 557 -1.51 -30.96 13.38
CA TYR A 557 -1.29 -29.82 12.51
C TYR A 557 -2.54 -28.93 12.56
N THR A 558 -2.38 -27.65 12.88
CA THR A 558 -3.50 -26.73 13.12
C THR A 558 -3.40 -25.46 12.28
N TRP A 559 -4.57 -24.90 11.95
CA TRP A 559 -4.70 -23.56 11.41
C TRP A 559 -5.38 -22.63 12.40
N ASP A 560 -4.88 -21.41 12.47
CA ASP A 560 -5.47 -20.32 13.21
C ASP A 560 -6.71 -19.76 12.48
N ILE A 561 -7.79 -19.63 13.23
CA ILE A 561 -9.07 -19.06 12.79
C ILE A 561 -9.22 -17.72 13.49
N TYR A 562 -8.56 -16.68 12.98
CA TYR A 562 -8.56 -15.37 13.62
C TYR A 562 -9.99 -14.79 13.67
N PRO A 563 -10.62 -14.65 14.85
CA PRO A 563 -11.99 -14.17 14.97
C PRO A 563 -12.15 -12.69 14.61
N GLU A 564 -11.05 -11.99 14.34
CA GLU A 564 -11.03 -10.61 13.87
C GLU A 564 -11.01 -10.49 12.34
N PHE A 565 -11.02 -11.60 11.60
CA PHE A 565 -11.09 -11.55 10.15
C PHE A 565 -12.44 -11.02 9.68
N ASP A 566 -12.37 -10.02 8.82
CA ASP A 566 -13.49 -9.57 7.99
C ASP A 566 -13.06 -9.45 6.54
N ILE A 567 -14.05 -9.39 5.64
CA ILE A 567 -13.84 -9.24 4.21
C ILE A 567 -13.97 -7.78 3.81
N TYR A 568 -12.99 -7.29 3.04
CA TYR A 568 -12.90 -5.91 2.60
C TYR A 568 -12.84 -5.83 1.09
N LYS A 569 -13.50 -4.82 0.53
CA LYS A 569 -13.39 -4.43 -0.88
C LYS A 569 -12.37 -3.31 -1.04
N ILE A 570 -11.43 -3.49 -1.95
CA ILE A 570 -10.39 -2.52 -2.30
C ILE A 570 -10.46 -2.12 -3.77
N ASN A 571 -9.94 -0.94 -4.11
CA ASN A 571 -9.71 -0.53 -5.50
C ASN A 571 -8.34 -0.98 -6.03
N GLU A 572 -8.06 -0.68 -7.29
CA GLU A 572 -6.82 -0.98 -8.01
C GLU A 572 -5.54 -0.37 -7.40
N TYR A 573 -5.67 0.60 -6.48
CA TYR A 573 -4.55 1.19 -5.71
C TYR A 573 -4.37 0.53 -4.33
N GLY A 574 -5.18 -0.49 -4.01
CA GLY A 574 -5.24 -1.13 -2.70
C GLY A 574 -6.12 -0.41 -1.69
N ASN A 575 -6.75 0.71 -2.03
CA ASN A 575 -7.52 1.52 -1.09
C ASN A 575 -8.83 0.86 -0.71
N ILE A 576 -9.10 0.77 0.59
CA ILE A 576 -10.32 0.17 1.13
C ILE A 576 -11.50 1.08 0.79
N ILE A 577 -12.48 0.51 0.09
CA ILE A 577 -13.70 1.18 -0.34
C ILE A 577 -14.88 0.80 0.56
N GLN A 578 -14.93 -0.44 1.04
CA GLN A 578 -16.04 -0.96 1.83
C GLN A 578 -15.60 -2.13 2.71
N ARG A 579 -16.17 -2.23 3.92
CA ARG A 579 -16.15 -3.44 4.74
C ARG A 579 -17.40 -4.26 4.43
N LEU A 580 -17.24 -5.47 3.90
CA LEU A 580 -18.32 -6.32 3.41
C LEU A 580 -18.93 -7.19 4.51
N THR A 581 -18.15 -7.54 5.53
CA THR A 581 -18.61 -8.30 6.69
C THR A 581 -18.21 -7.62 8.00
N ASN A 582 -19.00 -7.84 9.05
CA ASN A 582 -18.76 -7.28 10.38
C ASN A 582 -19.30 -8.17 11.51
N SER A 583 -19.53 -9.45 11.22
CA SER A 583 -20.11 -10.36 12.19
C SER A 583 -19.03 -10.82 13.18
N PRO A 584 -19.37 -11.07 14.45
CA PRO A 584 -18.38 -11.61 15.39
C PRO A 584 -17.87 -12.97 14.92
N GLY A 585 -16.55 -13.15 14.94
CA GLY A 585 -15.89 -14.38 14.53
C GLY A 585 -15.22 -14.25 13.16
N TYR A 586 -14.74 -15.38 12.67
CA TYR A 586 -14.01 -15.45 11.41
C TYR A 586 -14.96 -15.26 10.21
N ASP A 587 -14.72 -14.25 9.39
CA ASP A 587 -15.29 -14.08 8.05
C ASP A 587 -14.13 -13.98 7.03
N ALA A 588 -13.84 -15.06 6.30
CA ALA A 588 -12.74 -15.09 5.32
C ALA A 588 -13.00 -16.07 4.16
N GLU A 589 -11.95 -16.44 3.41
CA GLU A 589 -12.03 -17.38 2.29
C GLU A 589 -13.05 -16.95 1.22
N GLY A 590 -13.14 -15.63 1.00
CA GLY A 590 -14.09 -15.01 0.08
C GLY A 590 -13.72 -15.23 -1.38
N VAL A 591 -14.69 -15.63 -2.19
CA VAL A 591 -14.58 -15.77 -3.66
C VAL A 591 -15.76 -15.12 -4.36
N ILE A 592 -15.57 -14.71 -5.61
CA ILE A 592 -16.58 -13.98 -6.40
C ILE A 592 -17.15 -14.90 -7.49
N SER A 593 -18.46 -14.81 -7.73
CA SER A 593 -19.10 -15.54 -8.83
C SER A 593 -18.59 -15.08 -10.20
N PRO A 594 -18.64 -15.94 -11.24
CA PRO A 594 -18.18 -15.58 -12.59
C PRO A 594 -18.90 -14.38 -13.21
N ASP A 595 -20.11 -14.05 -12.75
CA ASP A 595 -20.88 -12.88 -13.18
C ASP A 595 -20.68 -11.65 -12.28
N GLY A 596 -19.79 -11.72 -11.28
CA GLY A 596 -19.47 -10.64 -10.35
C GLY A 596 -20.58 -10.28 -9.35
N SER A 597 -21.72 -10.99 -9.37
CA SER A 597 -22.92 -10.59 -8.63
C SER A 597 -22.94 -11.08 -7.17
N LEU A 598 -22.23 -12.17 -6.86
CA LEU A 598 -22.25 -12.84 -5.57
C LEU A 598 -20.84 -13.03 -5.01
N ILE A 599 -20.78 -13.12 -3.68
CA ILE A 599 -19.58 -13.50 -2.92
C ILE A 599 -19.93 -14.71 -2.07
N ALA A 600 -19.20 -15.80 -2.21
CA ALA A 600 -19.23 -16.94 -1.29
C ALA A 600 -18.05 -16.85 -0.31
N PHE A 601 -18.24 -17.21 0.95
CA PHE A 601 -17.23 -17.06 1.99
C PHE A 601 -17.48 -18.00 3.17
N THR A 602 -16.45 -18.24 3.98
CA THR A 602 -16.54 -19.03 5.21
C THR A 602 -16.78 -18.13 6.40
N SER A 603 -17.73 -18.51 7.27
CA SER A 603 -18.07 -17.71 8.46
C SER A 603 -18.32 -18.57 9.69
N MET A 604 -17.89 -18.05 10.86
CA MET A 604 -18.16 -18.62 12.18
C MET A 604 -19.40 -18.06 12.89
N ARG A 605 -20.22 -17.24 12.23
CA ARG A 605 -21.31 -16.50 12.88
C ARG A 605 -22.36 -17.33 13.62
N HIS A 606 -22.48 -18.63 13.31
CA HIS A 606 -23.37 -19.57 14.00
C HIS A 606 -22.64 -20.61 14.85
N GLY A 607 -21.38 -20.38 15.19
CA GLY A 607 -20.59 -21.20 16.11
C GLY A 607 -19.83 -22.36 15.47
N ASP A 608 -19.94 -22.53 14.15
CA ASP A 608 -19.16 -23.46 13.34
C ASP A 608 -18.70 -22.78 12.03
N LEU A 609 -17.69 -23.34 11.36
CA LEU A 609 -17.16 -22.83 10.09
C LEU A 609 -18.03 -23.33 8.94
N ASP A 610 -19.01 -22.53 8.55
CA ASP A 610 -19.96 -22.83 7.48
C ASP A 610 -19.75 -21.92 6.26
N LEU A 611 -20.24 -22.34 5.08
CA LEU A 611 -20.28 -21.49 3.90
C LEU A 611 -21.51 -20.58 3.90
N TYR A 612 -21.27 -19.34 3.49
CA TYR A 612 -22.28 -18.31 3.28
C TYR A 612 -22.13 -17.72 1.88
N ILE A 613 -23.19 -17.08 1.44
CA ILE A 613 -23.19 -16.29 0.21
C ILE A 613 -23.90 -14.97 0.46
N MET A 614 -23.44 -13.93 -0.22
CA MET A 614 -24.00 -12.58 -0.18
C MET A 614 -23.93 -11.93 -1.56
N ASN A 615 -24.62 -10.81 -1.72
CA ASN A 615 -24.42 -9.94 -2.87
C ASN A 615 -23.01 -9.33 -2.86
N SER A 616 -22.52 -8.90 -4.03
CA SER A 616 -21.21 -8.25 -4.19
C SER A 616 -21.06 -6.90 -3.47
N ASP A 617 -22.15 -6.36 -2.93
CA ASP A 617 -22.19 -5.16 -2.07
C ASP A 617 -22.27 -5.50 -0.57
N GLY A 618 -22.21 -6.78 -0.18
CA GLY A 618 -22.29 -7.25 1.20
C GLY A 618 -23.72 -7.49 1.73
N THR A 619 -24.76 -7.21 0.94
CA THR A 619 -26.16 -7.41 1.37
C THR A 619 -26.65 -8.85 1.14
N ASN A 620 -27.82 -9.19 1.70
CA ASN A 620 -28.50 -10.47 1.50
C ASN A 620 -27.67 -11.71 1.87
N VAL A 621 -26.93 -11.63 2.99
CA VAL A 621 -26.17 -12.77 3.49
C VAL A 621 -27.10 -13.94 3.83
N ARG A 622 -26.79 -15.14 3.32
CA ARG A 622 -27.50 -16.38 3.62
C ARG A 622 -26.52 -17.56 3.78
N GLN A 623 -26.87 -18.48 4.67
CA GLN A 623 -26.10 -19.70 4.92
C GLN A 623 -26.34 -20.74 3.81
N ILE A 624 -25.29 -21.46 3.42
CA ILE A 624 -25.31 -22.55 2.43
C ILE A 624 -25.17 -23.91 3.08
N THR A 625 -24.28 -24.02 4.07
CA THR A 625 -23.99 -25.27 4.77
C THR A 625 -24.23 -25.11 6.27
N ASN A 626 -24.56 -26.21 6.96
CA ASN A 626 -24.92 -26.20 8.37
C ASN A 626 -24.64 -27.56 9.04
N VAL A 627 -23.65 -28.29 8.54
CA VAL A 627 -23.31 -29.63 9.00
C VAL A 627 -22.04 -29.53 9.83
N THR A 628 -22.02 -30.15 11.03
CA THR A 628 -20.89 -30.05 11.94
C THR A 628 -19.57 -30.43 11.28
N GLY A 629 -18.58 -29.55 11.42
CA GLY A 629 -17.26 -29.69 10.82
C GLY A 629 -16.83 -28.42 10.09
N TYR A 630 -15.60 -28.41 9.62
CA TYR A 630 -15.07 -27.29 8.86
C TYR A 630 -15.62 -27.33 7.43
N ASP A 631 -16.23 -26.25 6.96
CA ASP A 631 -16.55 -25.98 5.55
C ASP A 631 -15.83 -24.72 5.08
N GLY A 632 -14.91 -24.84 4.13
CA GLY A 632 -14.19 -23.68 3.61
C GLY A 632 -13.46 -23.88 2.30
N GLY A 633 -12.75 -22.83 1.88
CA GLY A 633 -11.99 -22.77 0.64
C GLY A 633 -12.86 -23.01 -0.58
N SER A 634 -14.03 -22.37 -0.62
CA SER A 634 -15.01 -22.62 -1.69
C SER A 634 -14.67 -21.87 -2.97
N PHE A 635 -15.03 -22.45 -4.13
CA PHE A 635 -14.95 -21.80 -5.44
C PHE A 635 -16.21 -22.04 -6.24
N PHE A 636 -16.63 -21.02 -7.01
CA PHE A 636 -17.77 -21.17 -7.93
C PHE A 636 -17.41 -22.06 -9.13
N SER A 637 -18.40 -22.82 -9.59
CA SER A 637 -18.35 -23.42 -10.92
C SER A 637 -18.35 -22.33 -12.01
N PRO A 638 -17.73 -22.54 -13.19
CA PRO A 638 -17.70 -21.55 -14.27
C PRO A 638 -19.07 -21.00 -14.70
N ASP A 639 -20.12 -21.81 -14.55
CA ASP A 639 -21.50 -21.38 -14.82
C ASP A 639 -22.19 -20.64 -13.65
N GLY A 640 -21.51 -20.48 -12.52
CA GLY A 640 -21.97 -19.80 -11.31
C GLY A 640 -23.04 -20.54 -10.51
N LYS A 641 -23.41 -21.78 -10.86
CA LYS A 641 -24.56 -22.48 -10.25
C LYS A 641 -24.21 -23.31 -9.02
N ARG A 642 -22.93 -23.63 -8.82
CA ARG A 642 -22.46 -24.53 -7.77
C ARG A 642 -21.23 -23.99 -7.08
N LEU A 643 -20.98 -24.47 -5.88
CA LEU A 643 -19.73 -24.30 -5.15
C LEU A 643 -19.06 -25.66 -5.01
N ILE A 644 -17.75 -25.70 -5.25
CA ILE A 644 -16.85 -26.77 -4.77
C ILE A 644 -16.15 -26.26 -3.53
N PHE A 645 -15.96 -27.10 -2.52
CA PHE A 645 -15.30 -26.71 -1.28
C PHE A 645 -14.66 -27.92 -0.61
N ARG A 646 -13.73 -27.67 0.31
CA ARG A 646 -13.14 -28.69 1.18
C ARG A 646 -13.93 -28.73 2.48
N ALA A 647 -14.11 -29.93 3.03
CA ALA A 647 -14.84 -30.09 4.27
C ALA A 647 -14.31 -31.23 5.15
N SER A 648 -14.35 -31.02 6.46
CA SER A 648 -14.19 -32.09 7.45
C SER A 648 -15.56 -32.51 8.00
N ARG A 649 -15.73 -33.79 8.30
CA ARG A 649 -16.99 -34.37 8.79
C ARG A 649 -16.73 -35.25 10.01
N PRO A 650 -16.39 -34.68 11.18
CA PRO A 650 -16.22 -35.44 12.41
C PRO A 650 -17.52 -36.18 12.73
N ASN A 651 -17.46 -37.50 12.93
CA ASN A 651 -18.64 -38.34 13.04
C ASN A 651 -18.69 -39.18 14.34
N THR A 652 -17.55 -39.34 15.04
CA THR A 652 -17.55 -39.94 16.38
C THR A 652 -17.68 -38.87 17.47
N THR A 653 -18.11 -39.28 18.66
CA THR A 653 -18.18 -38.39 19.82
C THR A 653 -16.83 -37.73 20.10
N GLU A 654 -15.74 -38.50 20.05
CA GLU A 654 -14.38 -38.05 20.32
C GLU A 654 -13.90 -37.05 19.26
N GLU A 655 -14.20 -37.28 17.99
CA GLU A 655 -13.85 -36.37 16.90
C GLU A 655 -14.60 -35.04 17.01
N ILE A 656 -15.90 -35.09 17.31
CA ILE A 656 -16.73 -33.90 17.50
C ILE A 656 -16.26 -33.10 18.72
N GLU A 657 -15.93 -33.79 19.82
CA GLU A 657 -15.38 -33.14 21.02
C GLU A 657 -14.02 -32.49 20.75
N LYS A 658 -13.10 -33.19 20.05
CA LYS A 658 -11.80 -32.63 19.65
C LYS A 658 -11.99 -31.41 18.75
N TYR A 659 -12.87 -31.48 17.75
CA TYR A 659 -13.16 -30.38 16.84
C TYR A 659 -13.69 -29.16 17.58
N LYS A 660 -14.73 -29.32 18.41
CA LYS A 660 -15.28 -28.23 19.22
C LYS A 660 -14.25 -27.66 20.19
N LYS A 661 -13.37 -28.49 20.72
CA LYS A 661 -12.29 -28.04 21.61
C LYS A 661 -11.26 -27.21 20.86
N LEU A 662 -10.86 -27.60 19.65
CA LEU A 662 -9.99 -26.79 18.78
C LEU A 662 -10.66 -25.45 18.46
N LEU A 663 -11.93 -25.44 18.05
CA LEU A 663 -12.67 -24.20 17.76
C LEU A 663 -12.73 -23.26 18.97
N SER A 664 -12.82 -23.79 20.20
CA SER A 664 -12.79 -22.95 21.42
C SER A 664 -11.46 -22.22 21.64
N TYR A 665 -10.39 -22.66 20.96
CA TYR A 665 -9.09 -22.00 20.90
C TYR A 665 -8.85 -21.28 19.59
N ASN A 666 -9.89 -21.07 18.76
CA ASN A 666 -9.77 -20.51 17.42
C ASN A 666 -8.85 -21.32 16.50
N LEU A 667 -8.93 -22.65 16.59
CA LEU A 667 -8.13 -23.58 15.81
C LEU A 667 -9.02 -24.55 15.03
N VAL A 668 -8.51 -25.03 13.90
CA VAL A 668 -8.97 -26.26 13.24
C VAL A 668 -7.79 -27.19 12.94
N ALA A 669 -8.06 -28.48 12.75
CA ALA A 669 -7.05 -29.49 12.40
C ALA A 669 -7.38 -30.12 11.03
N PRO A 670 -6.93 -29.49 9.93
CA PRO A 670 -7.35 -29.80 8.55
C PRO A 670 -6.57 -30.99 7.96
N THR A 671 -6.52 -32.10 8.69
CA THR A 671 -5.75 -33.29 8.31
C THR A 671 -6.60 -34.38 7.67
N GLN A 672 -7.92 -34.24 7.75
CA GLN A 672 -8.90 -35.12 7.10
C GLN A 672 -9.97 -34.24 6.47
N MET A 673 -9.82 -33.98 5.18
CA MET A 673 -10.75 -33.15 4.41
C MET A 673 -11.03 -33.78 3.08
N GLU A 674 -12.30 -33.77 2.70
CA GLU A 674 -12.78 -34.27 1.43
C GLU A 674 -13.44 -33.12 0.66
N LEU A 675 -13.56 -33.27 -0.65
CA LEU A 675 -14.16 -32.29 -1.53
C LEU A 675 -15.66 -32.54 -1.66
N PHE A 676 -16.42 -31.46 -1.62
CA PHE A 676 -17.87 -31.46 -1.73
C PHE A 676 -18.32 -30.46 -2.78
N VAL A 677 -19.39 -30.80 -3.49
CA VAL A 677 -20.09 -29.86 -4.36
C VAL A 677 -21.51 -29.65 -3.85
N VAL A 678 -21.95 -28.40 -3.84
CA VAL A 678 -23.32 -27.99 -3.47
C VAL A 678 -23.84 -26.98 -4.48
N ASN A 679 -25.16 -26.95 -4.71
CA ASN A 679 -25.76 -25.85 -5.46
C ASN A 679 -25.65 -24.55 -4.65
N ILE A 680 -25.61 -23.39 -5.32
CA ILE A 680 -25.53 -22.11 -4.61
C ILE A 680 -26.73 -21.84 -3.70
N ASP A 681 -27.86 -22.54 -3.85
CA ASP A 681 -29.03 -22.46 -2.97
C ASP A 681 -28.95 -23.39 -1.73
N GLY A 682 -27.86 -24.14 -1.57
CA GLY A 682 -27.66 -25.10 -0.48
C GLY A 682 -28.19 -26.51 -0.79
N THR A 683 -28.86 -26.72 -1.92
CA THR A 683 -29.39 -28.04 -2.30
C THR A 683 -28.34 -28.92 -2.98
N ASN A 684 -28.63 -30.22 -3.09
CA ASN A 684 -27.82 -31.18 -3.84
C ASN A 684 -26.35 -31.27 -3.38
N MET A 685 -26.12 -31.16 -2.06
CA MET A 685 -24.81 -31.38 -1.47
C MET A 685 -24.38 -32.84 -1.68
N ARG A 686 -23.17 -33.03 -2.22
CA ARG A 686 -22.56 -34.35 -2.39
C ARG A 686 -21.06 -34.28 -2.14
N GLN A 687 -20.54 -35.32 -1.50
CA GLN A 687 -19.11 -35.58 -1.44
C GLN A 687 -18.64 -36.12 -2.80
N ILE A 688 -17.48 -35.67 -3.29
CA ILE A 688 -16.94 -36.12 -4.58
C ILE A 688 -15.60 -36.85 -4.46
N THR A 689 -14.87 -36.69 -3.36
CA THR A 689 -13.65 -37.46 -3.07
C THR A 689 -13.85 -38.37 -1.86
N HIS A 690 -13.17 -39.52 -1.87
CA HIS A 690 -13.15 -40.51 -0.78
C HIS A 690 -11.72 -41.05 -0.64
N LEU A 691 -10.76 -40.14 -0.56
CA LEU A 691 -9.34 -40.46 -0.69
C LEU A 691 -8.66 -40.65 0.68
N GLY A 692 -9.28 -40.14 1.74
CA GLY A 692 -8.61 -39.93 3.02
C GLY A 692 -7.57 -38.81 2.92
N GLY A 693 -6.87 -38.57 4.03
CA GLY A 693 -5.90 -37.47 4.11
C GLY A 693 -6.54 -36.10 3.89
N ALA A 694 -5.73 -35.15 3.46
CA ALA A 694 -6.13 -33.79 3.15
C ALA A 694 -6.29 -33.59 1.64
N ASN A 695 -7.51 -33.26 1.23
CA ASN A 695 -7.84 -32.85 -0.13
C ASN A 695 -8.31 -31.39 -0.07
N TRP A 696 -7.56 -30.47 -0.67
CA TRP A 696 -7.71 -29.02 -0.46
C TRP A 696 -7.48 -28.17 -1.71
N ALA A 697 -7.82 -26.89 -1.59
CA ALA A 697 -7.77 -25.87 -2.63
C ALA A 697 -8.36 -26.33 -3.97
N PRO A 698 -9.62 -26.81 -3.98
CA PRO A 698 -10.23 -27.27 -5.22
C PRO A 698 -10.57 -26.10 -6.13
N TYR A 699 -10.32 -26.22 -7.42
CA TYR A 699 -10.67 -25.21 -8.41
C TYR A 699 -11.27 -25.86 -9.65
N TYR A 700 -12.36 -25.29 -10.16
CA TYR A 700 -12.98 -25.80 -11.39
C TYR A 700 -12.16 -25.44 -12.62
N LEU A 701 -12.11 -26.34 -13.58
CA LEU A 701 -11.64 -26.03 -14.92
C LEU A 701 -12.75 -25.39 -15.76
N SER A 702 -12.37 -24.76 -16.87
CA SER A 702 -13.25 -23.95 -17.74
C SER A 702 -14.33 -24.78 -18.42
N ASP A 703 -14.16 -26.10 -18.47
CA ASP A 703 -15.13 -27.04 -19.00
C ASP A 703 -16.35 -27.26 -18.09
N ASN A 704 -16.35 -26.68 -16.88
CA ASN A 704 -17.42 -26.79 -15.87
C ASN A 704 -17.69 -28.22 -15.40
N LYS A 705 -16.75 -29.15 -15.62
CA LYS A 705 -16.90 -30.59 -15.33
C LYS A 705 -15.79 -31.14 -14.48
N ARG A 706 -14.58 -30.61 -14.59
CA ARG A 706 -13.42 -31.11 -13.84
C ARG A 706 -12.98 -30.11 -12.79
N VAL A 707 -12.41 -30.67 -11.74
CA VAL A 707 -11.86 -29.96 -10.59
C VAL A 707 -10.41 -30.39 -10.47
N ILE A 708 -9.51 -29.41 -10.43
CA ILE A 708 -8.13 -29.59 -10.02
C ILE A 708 -8.02 -29.28 -8.52
N PHE A 709 -7.22 -30.03 -7.78
CA PHE A 709 -7.07 -29.86 -6.34
C PHE A 709 -5.73 -30.42 -5.90
N SER A 710 -5.32 -30.09 -4.69
CA SER A 710 -4.11 -30.63 -4.08
C SER A 710 -4.45 -31.77 -3.14
N SER A 711 -3.62 -32.82 -3.09
CA SER A 711 -3.85 -33.93 -2.18
C SER A 711 -2.57 -34.63 -1.73
N ASP A 712 -2.56 -35.06 -0.47
CA ASP A 712 -1.52 -35.91 0.11
C ASP A 712 -1.90 -37.40 0.06
N HIS A 713 -2.99 -37.79 -0.61
CA HIS A 713 -3.51 -39.17 -0.56
C HIS A 713 -2.53 -40.21 -1.13
N ALA A 714 -1.61 -39.80 -2.00
CA ALA A 714 -0.57 -40.65 -2.57
C ALA A 714 0.78 -40.54 -1.85
N SER A 715 0.88 -39.65 -0.84
CA SER A 715 2.11 -39.41 -0.10
C SER A 715 2.52 -40.63 0.72
N THR A 716 3.76 -41.05 0.54
CA THR A 716 4.43 -42.01 1.43
C THR A 716 5.27 -41.35 2.52
N ALA A 717 5.42 -40.01 2.47
CA ALA A 717 6.25 -39.22 3.38
C ALA A 717 5.47 -38.63 4.57
N GLY A 718 4.16 -38.86 4.64
CA GLY A 718 3.26 -38.26 5.62
C GLY A 718 2.69 -36.91 5.16
N PHE A 719 2.03 -36.21 6.08
CA PHE A 719 1.42 -34.90 5.84
C PHE A 719 2.50 -33.86 5.48
N GLY A 720 2.47 -33.34 4.25
CA GLY A 720 3.43 -32.33 3.78
C GLY A 720 3.92 -32.51 2.34
N ALA A 721 3.80 -33.70 1.75
CA ALA A 721 3.99 -33.90 0.32
C ALA A 721 2.61 -33.92 -0.36
N PHE A 722 2.37 -32.95 -1.25
CA PHE A 722 1.10 -32.78 -1.94
C PHE A 722 1.36 -32.73 -3.43
N ASP A 723 0.55 -33.48 -4.17
CA ASP A 723 0.51 -33.42 -5.63
C ASP A 723 -0.80 -32.76 -6.07
N LEU A 724 -0.83 -32.27 -7.31
CA LEU A 724 -2.04 -31.83 -7.98
C LEU A 724 -2.77 -33.03 -8.59
N TRP A 725 -4.09 -33.06 -8.44
CA TRP A 725 -4.97 -34.11 -8.93
C TRP A 725 -6.17 -33.50 -9.64
N LEU A 726 -6.70 -34.25 -10.60
CA LEU A 726 -7.93 -33.96 -11.32
C LEU A 726 -9.00 -34.98 -10.97
N VAL A 727 -10.23 -34.50 -10.84
CA VAL A 727 -11.42 -35.35 -10.72
C VAL A 727 -12.59 -34.70 -11.45
N LYS A 728 -13.51 -35.49 -11.98
CA LYS A 728 -14.79 -34.95 -12.44
C LYS A 728 -15.65 -34.52 -11.25
N ASP A 729 -16.55 -33.58 -11.48
CA ASP A 729 -17.50 -33.06 -10.49
C ASP A 729 -18.52 -34.11 -10.00
N ASP A 730 -18.57 -35.28 -10.63
CA ASP A 730 -19.32 -36.46 -10.21
C ASP A 730 -18.48 -37.43 -9.35
N GLY A 731 -17.21 -37.11 -9.08
CA GLY A 731 -16.27 -37.92 -8.31
C GLY A 731 -15.54 -39.00 -9.11
N THR A 732 -15.75 -39.09 -10.43
CA THR A 732 -15.12 -40.12 -11.27
C THR A 732 -13.88 -39.60 -12.00
N GLY A 733 -13.05 -40.53 -12.49
CA GLY A 733 -11.90 -40.19 -13.35
C GLY A 733 -10.79 -39.44 -12.62
N LEU A 734 -10.44 -39.90 -11.42
CA LEU A 734 -9.30 -39.38 -10.67
C LEU A 734 -8.00 -39.58 -11.48
N GLU A 735 -7.23 -38.52 -11.63
CA GLU A 735 -5.99 -38.47 -12.41
C GLU A 735 -4.95 -37.60 -11.71
N GLN A 736 -3.69 -38.06 -11.67
CA GLN A 736 -2.58 -37.30 -11.09
C GLN A 736 -2.01 -36.31 -12.13
N VAL A 737 -1.72 -35.09 -11.72
CA VAL A 737 -1.20 -34.01 -12.59
C VAL A 737 0.28 -33.75 -12.35
N THR A 738 0.69 -33.59 -11.10
CA THR A 738 2.09 -33.43 -10.70
C THR A 738 2.59 -34.67 -9.97
N PHE A 739 3.89 -34.91 -10.00
CA PHE A 739 4.50 -36.16 -9.52
C PHE A 739 5.68 -35.91 -8.56
N ASP A 740 5.60 -34.83 -7.78
CA ASP A 740 6.64 -34.49 -6.83
C ASP A 740 6.49 -35.31 -5.54
N LYS A 741 7.50 -36.15 -5.26
CA LYS A 741 7.43 -37.11 -4.15
C LYS A 741 7.77 -36.52 -2.79
N ILE A 742 8.31 -35.31 -2.74
CA ILE A 742 8.93 -34.75 -1.54
C ILE A 742 8.36 -33.37 -1.21
N TYR A 743 7.92 -32.64 -2.23
CA TYR A 743 7.54 -31.24 -2.11
C TYR A 743 6.03 -31.03 -2.20
N PHE A 744 5.61 -29.76 -2.17
CA PHE A 744 4.25 -29.35 -1.88
C PHE A 744 3.65 -28.56 -3.04
N ASP A 745 2.91 -29.25 -3.92
CA ASP A 745 2.13 -28.61 -4.98
C ASP A 745 0.72 -28.26 -4.48
N SER A 746 0.45 -26.96 -4.41
CA SER A 746 -0.70 -26.43 -3.68
C SER A 746 -1.39 -25.28 -4.38
N PHE A 747 -2.63 -25.02 -3.97
CA PHE A 747 -3.43 -23.87 -4.42
C PHE A 747 -3.54 -23.72 -5.95
N PRO A 748 -3.91 -24.79 -6.68
CA PRO A 748 -4.07 -24.69 -8.11
C PRO A 748 -5.23 -23.75 -8.45
N MET A 749 -5.00 -22.83 -9.37
CA MET A 749 -6.06 -21.98 -9.93
C MET A 749 -5.87 -21.85 -11.43
N MET A 750 -6.96 -22.00 -12.17
CA MET A 750 -6.94 -21.79 -13.62
C MET A 750 -7.39 -20.36 -13.95
N ASN A 751 -6.79 -19.78 -14.99
CA ASN A 751 -7.20 -18.48 -15.50
C ASN A 751 -8.55 -18.58 -16.23
N TYR A 752 -9.20 -17.43 -16.48
CA TYR A 752 -10.55 -17.40 -17.06
C TYR A 752 -10.58 -17.90 -18.50
N ALA A 753 -9.51 -17.67 -19.27
CA ALA A 753 -9.39 -18.22 -20.62
C ALA A 753 -9.14 -19.74 -20.66
N GLY A 754 -8.83 -20.39 -19.54
CA GLY A 754 -8.52 -21.83 -19.47
C GLY A 754 -7.23 -22.25 -20.18
N THR A 755 -6.28 -21.32 -20.28
CA THR A 755 -5.00 -21.49 -21.00
C THR A 755 -3.79 -21.42 -20.08
N LYS A 756 -3.99 -21.15 -18.80
CA LYS A 756 -2.94 -21.07 -17.79
C LYS A 756 -3.44 -21.64 -16.47
N LEU A 757 -2.55 -22.30 -15.75
CA LEU A 757 -2.75 -22.64 -14.34
C LEU A 757 -1.64 -21.96 -13.52
N PHE A 758 -2.01 -21.51 -12.34
CA PHE A 758 -1.13 -21.10 -11.26
C PHE A 758 -1.12 -22.20 -10.18
N TYR A 759 0.02 -22.41 -9.53
CA TYR A 759 0.10 -23.16 -8.27
C TYR A 759 1.30 -22.71 -7.43
N SER A 760 1.27 -22.97 -6.13
CA SER A 760 2.38 -22.76 -5.21
C SER A 760 3.15 -24.06 -5.00
N TYR A 761 4.47 -23.94 -4.94
CA TYR A 761 5.45 -25.01 -4.77
C TYR A 761 6.34 -24.72 -3.56
N LEU A 762 6.69 -25.73 -2.77
CA LEU A 762 7.65 -25.60 -1.67
C LEU A 762 8.90 -26.43 -1.94
N SER A 763 10.06 -25.79 -2.14
CA SER A 763 11.35 -26.49 -2.15
C SER A 763 12.06 -26.32 -0.81
N CYS A 764 12.41 -27.44 -0.18
CA CYS A 764 13.22 -27.49 1.03
C CYS A 764 14.64 -27.93 0.68
N SER A 765 15.56 -26.99 0.45
CA SER A 765 16.98 -27.34 0.34
C SER A 765 17.94 -26.59 1.27
N ASP A 766 17.58 -25.46 1.90
CA ASP A 766 18.37 -24.84 2.99
C ASP A 766 17.60 -23.75 3.79
N SER A 767 16.46 -23.30 3.26
CA SER A 767 15.38 -22.61 3.96
C SER A 767 14.09 -22.97 3.21
N CYS A 768 12.98 -23.19 3.91
CA CYS A 768 11.70 -23.49 3.28
C CYS A 768 11.25 -22.25 2.46
N ILE A 769 11.40 -22.26 1.13
CA ILE A 769 10.97 -21.16 0.27
C ILE A 769 9.73 -21.62 -0.50
N TYR A 770 8.61 -20.93 -0.29
CA TYR A 770 7.42 -21.12 -1.11
C TYR A 770 7.55 -20.27 -2.37
N GLU A 771 7.66 -20.93 -3.50
CA GLU A 771 7.71 -20.32 -4.82
C GLU A 771 6.35 -20.44 -5.50
N CYS A 772 6.01 -19.44 -6.30
CA CYS A 772 4.80 -19.47 -7.12
C CYS A 772 5.17 -19.81 -8.55
N PHE A 773 4.45 -20.75 -9.15
CA PHE A 773 4.61 -21.14 -10.54
C PHE A 773 3.34 -20.86 -11.34
N TYR A 774 3.54 -20.53 -12.60
CA TYR A 774 2.47 -20.62 -13.59
C TYR A 774 2.96 -21.38 -14.81
N PHE A 775 2.03 -21.97 -15.54
CA PHE A 775 2.36 -22.63 -16.80
C PHE A 775 1.29 -22.38 -17.84
N SER A 776 1.68 -22.54 -19.09
CA SER A 776 0.73 -22.56 -20.19
C SER A 776 0.17 -23.96 -20.36
N CYS A 777 -1.05 -24.00 -20.81
CA CYS A 777 -1.76 -25.21 -21.09
C CYS A 777 -1.54 -25.62 -22.55
N SER A 778 -1.36 -26.91 -22.86
CA SER A 778 -1.24 -27.40 -24.25
C SER A 778 -2.56 -27.24 -25.03
N ASP A 779 -2.55 -27.42 -26.37
CA ASP A 779 -3.76 -27.29 -27.23
C ASP A 779 -4.94 -28.23 -26.83
N ASN A 780 -4.74 -29.09 -25.82
CA ASN A 780 -5.74 -29.92 -25.16
C ASN A 780 -5.56 -29.90 -23.64
N CYS A 781 -5.29 -28.74 -23.04
CA CYS A 781 -4.96 -28.75 -21.63
C CYS A 781 -6.18 -29.11 -20.79
N ILE A 782 -6.05 -30.32 -20.27
CA ILE A 782 -7.05 -31.05 -19.52
C ILE A 782 -8.18 -31.41 -20.48
#